data_AF-A0A350R789-F1
#
_entry.id   AF-A0A350R789-F1
#
_cell.length_a   1.000
_cell.length_b   1.000
_cell.length_c   1.000
_cell.angle_alpha   90.00
_cell.angle_beta   90.00
_cell.angle_gamma   90.00
#
_symmetry.space_group_name_H-M   'P 1'
#
loop_
_entity.id
_entity.type
_entity.pdbx_description
1 polymer ?
#
loop_
_entity_poly.entity_id
_entity_poly.type
_entity_poly.pdbx_seq_one_letter_code
_entity_poly.pdbx_strand_id
1 'polypeptide(L)'
;MPESSSSETFSTQQVQQARYRLAPLALNRFTESVPIREDSQPLSQEKVEEQSFAVLGYMEEYFRPPSQAGTEIKINGEMNLRELEAQLDESLLSSKRNDGVRRVLTGLAQDEGSEMTEEARELRPDHQEKIKKKISDLLSHPQVREKFQEELEREIGFYQAARKPMREVRDIDRVTGKLRQTIYRRYLTSKREHGKLVQSASDQIAFFQDKVDELESTERGIEQTASAETLGYLETQKLLEYKKQLKEHGFVTTSSREHLIDRITREALAGKKIFLVGSTGTGKTELAFYALDSLTGGYEIVPWHEGTTPRDIFGYRELYEDAEGKVQSGVKPGPYPRALEKQVGLVHEEFTGGSTRTQLSMKYLMGAGPGEKVHIPGFNGEVHEITPNFIELFTGNPKDERTKQREDMDPAILRELTGIEVGYMPATEMRDIIRAKLIEENGVLRLATTELKYIEQLCKAAEMMQKIHNRDFEGFTPEMKTMFGIDAQGNTETTLNTNFLDPGTLFKLFGEWELARARGQHFADYMQAKLGEFVSDPKTLSTPEERKTLQKVLHSFGLITGASGDIQVVIGKLEDERGYILPSEMAGRVALSNENPMGTSSPEARRAASSEFQRNEEQYWKDKLKPASGSVFEIPELPRSIPPESLEKFAGDTENVGVRSFPKLDIGTPDDLRRMNVGAFLTRIEERYPGLRVYETLSNAEKNDHTVGRLLRKWYWEQVRDGNIDFPEIYNKGGWFVTEVMPKPMHGDSYEETMISGELGHTNRFDVTWNAAHGDIVRNKSEILSKSGLPLNLEVRMPTAAELNMLLNRMEVGTDTYEWTEDEYRADGDPFRVIVGESVAGGAARASWRHPSRSFALVGFRVAVVLGT
;
A
#
# COMPACT_ATOMS: atom_id res chain seq x y z
N MET A 1 41.24 -2.35 34.97
CA MET A 1 40.15 -2.34 35.98
C MET A 1 38.94 -1.74 35.29
N PRO A 2 37.77 -2.41 35.36
CA PRO A 2 36.77 -2.43 34.30
C PRO A 2 35.70 -1.32 34.39
N GLU A 3 34.98 -1.25 33.28
CA GLU A 3 33.95 -0.33 32.80
C GLU A 3 32.77 -0.12 33.77
N SER A 4 32.35 1.15 33.92
CA SER A 4 31.07 1.53 34.50
C SER A 4 29.98 1.43 33.43
N SER A 5 29.11 0.43 33.58
CA SER A 5 27.91 0.20 32.78
C SER A 5 26.95 1.40 32.82
N SER A 6 26.63 1.95 31.66
CA SER A 6 25.51 2.89 31.48
C SER A 6 24.18 2.18 31.76
N SER A 7 23.44 2.67 32.76
CA SER A 7 22.08 2.24 33.07
C SER A 7 21.12 2.69 31.98
N GLU A 8 20.58 1.77 31.19
CA GLU A 8 19.47 2.04 30.26
C GLU A 8 18.16 2.23 31.06
N THR A 9 17.59 3.43 31.02
CA THR A 9 16.24 3.73 31.50
C THR A 9 15.21 3.28 30.47
N PHE A 10 14.32 2.37 30.85
CA PHE A 10 13.26 1.88 29.96
C PHE A 10 12.09 2.88 29.85
N SER A 11 11.60 3.15 28.63
CA SER A 11 10.42 3.97 28.40
C SER A 11 9.12 3.24 28.77
N THR A 12 8.03 3.97 29.03
CA THR A 12 6.67 3.42 29.27
C THR A 12 6.24 2.45 28.15
N GLN A 13 6.69 2.72 26.92
CA GLN A 13 6.55 1.89 25.73
C GLN A 13 7.26 0.53 25.86
N GLN A 14 8.48 0.50 26.43
CA GLN A 14 9.26 -0.72 26.62
C GLN A 14 8.70 -1.57 27.76
N VAL A 15 8.15 -0.96 28.81
CA VAL A 15 7.47 -1.64 29.92
C VAL A 15 6.14 -2.26 29.48
N GLN A 16 5.35 -1.57 28.65
CA GLN A 16 4.15 -2.14 28.03
C GLN A 16 4.50 -3.31 27.10
N GLN A 17 5.49 -3.14 26.20
CA GLN A 17 5.94 -4.21 25.30
C GLN A 17 6.53 -5.43 26.02
N ALA A 18 7.21 -5.24 27.16
CA ALA A 18 7.68 -6.34 27.99
C ALA A 18 6.54 -7.11 28.67
N ARG A 19 5.42 -6.44 29.00
CA ARG A 19 4.23 -7.08 29.58
C ARG A 19 3.40 -7.84 28.56
N TYR A 20 3.24 -7.34 27.34
CA TYR A 20 2.62 -8.11 26.24
C TYR A 20 3.41 -9.40 25.92
N ARG A 21 4.75 -9.38 26.11
CA ARG A 21 5.62 -10.56 25.97
C ARG A 21 5.48 -11.58 27.11
N LEU A 22 5.04 -11.15 28.29
CA LEU A 22 4.88 -11.98 29.49
C LEU A 22 3.41 -12.37 29.76
N ALA A 23 2.46 -11.67 29.16
CA ALA A 23 1.02 -11.91 29.33
C ALA A 23 0.64 -13.36 29.01
N PRO A 24 1.13 -14.03 27.95
CA PRO A 24 0.80 -15.43 27.70
C PRO A 24 1.34 -16.39 28.77
N LEU A 25 2.53 -16.11 29.33
CA LEU A 25 3.15 -16.91 30.40
C LEU A 25 2.45 -16.69 31.75
N ALA A 26 2.05 -15.45 32.04
CA ALA A 26 1.23 -15.11 33.21
C ALA A 26 -0.20 -15.69 33.08
N LEU A 27 -0.78 -15.68 31.87
CA LEU A 27 -2.04 -16.33 31.51
C LEU A 27 -1.99 -17.82 31.84
N ASN A 28 -0.94 -18.50 31.39
CA ASN A 28 -0.83 -19.95 31.54
C ASN A 28 -0.81 -20.34 33.03
N ARG A 29 0.07 -19.70 33.82
CA ARG A 29 0.12 -19.90 35.28
C ARG A 29 -1.19 -19.55 35.98
N PHE A 30 -1.88 -18.49 35.55
CA PHE A 30 -3.18 -18.13 36.10
C PHE A 30 -4.23 -19.23 35.82
N THR A 31 -4.28 -19.75 34.58
CA THR A 31 -5.23 -20.82 34.22
C THR A 31 -4.99 -22.11 34.99
N GLU A 32 -3.72 -22.49 35.22
CA GLU A 32 -3.34 -23.68 35.99
C GLU A 32 -3.88 -23.64 37.44
N SER A 33 -3.98 -22.44 38.03
CA SER A 33 -4.40 -22.22 39.42
C SER A 33 -5.91 -22.27 39.68
N VAL A 34 -6.75 -22.27 38.64
CA VAL A 34 -8.22 -22.27 38.78
C VAL A 34 -8.74 -23.70 38.98
N PRO A 35 -9.54 -24.00 40.02
CA PRO A 35 -10.13 -25.33 40.20
C PRO A 35 -11.28 -25.59 39.21
N ILE A 36 -11.38 -26.83 38.71
CA ILE A 36 -12.45 -27.28 37.79
C ILE A 36 -13.72 -27.60 38.59
N ARG A 37 -14.89 -27.19 38.08
CA ARG A 37 -16.19 -27.58 38.65
C ARG A 37 -16.60 -28.96 38.15
N GLU A 38 -16.60 -29.94 39.03
CA GLU A 38 -16.95 -31.33 38.74
C GLU A 38 -18.44 -31.54 38.36
N ASP A 39 -19.32 -30.58 38.67
CA ASP A 39 -20.77 -30.60 38.45
C ASP A 39 -21.24 -29.82 37.21
N SER A 40 -20.31 -29.44 36.33
CA SER A 40 -20.59 -28.63 35.14
C SER A 40 -21.41 -29.37 34.08
N GLN A 41 -22.54 -28.79 33.64
CA GLN A 41 -23.28 -29.31 32.48
C GLN A 41 -22.50 -29.06 31.17
N PRO A 42 -22.59 -29.94 30.16
CA PRO A 42 -21.97 -29.73 28.86
C PRO A 42 -22.52 -28.47 28.18
N LEU A 43 -21.63 -27.66 27.62
CA LEU A 43 -21.94 -26.48 26.83
C LEU A 43 -21.99 -26.82 25.34
N SER A 44 -22.76 -26.04 24.58
CA SER A 44 -22.66 -26.05 23.12
C SER A 44 -21.31 -25.49 22.67
N GLN A 45 -20.84 -25.90 21.49
CA GLN A 45 -19.58 -25.42 20.92
C GLN A 45 -19.53 -23.89 20.79
N GLU A 46 -20.62 -23.28 20.34
CA GLU A 46 -20.78 -21.81 20.27
C GLU A 46 -20.62 -21.16 21.65
N LYS A 47 -21.16 -21.78 22.71
CA LYS A 47 -21.05 -21.24 24.07
C LYS A 47 -19.64 -21.39 24.64
N VAL A 48 -18.96 -22.49 24.31
CA VAL A 48 -17.55 -22.67 24.65
C VAL A 48 -16.68 -21.61 23.99
N GLU A 49 -16.95 -21.27 22.72
CA GLU A 49 -16.24 -20.20 21.98
C GLU A 49 -16.46 -18.82 22.58
N GLU A 50 -17.71 -18.45 22.83
CA GLU A 50 -18.07 -17.18 23.45
C GLU A 50 -17.40 -17.00 24.81
N GLN A 51 -17.38 -18.06 25.63
CA GLN A 51 -16.79 -18.02 26.97
C GLN A 51 -15.26 -18.03 26.94
N SER A 52 -14.63 -18.80 26.03
CA SER A 52 -13.17 -18.80 25.84
C SER A 52 -12.68 -17.42 25.39
N PHE A 53 -13.44 -16.77 24.51
CA PHE A 53 -13.16 -15.41 24.09
C PHE A 53 -13.38 -14.40 25.24
N ALA A 54 -14.46 -14.53 26.01
CA ALA A 54 -14.73 -13.64 27.16
C ALA A 54 -13.59 -13.65 28.19
N VAL A 55 -12.90 -14.79 28.34
CA VAL A 55 -11.67 -14.89 29.13
C VAL A 55 -10.60 -13.91 28.60
N LEU A 56 -10.33 -13.86 27.30
CA LEU A 56 -9.36 -12.93 26.71
C LEU A 56 -9.71 -11.47 26.98
N GLY A 57 -10.99 -11.10 26.83
CA GLY A 57 -11.45 -9.72 27.07
C GLY A 57 -11.30 -9.31 28.55
N TYR A 58 -11.68 -10.18 29.48
CA TYR A 58 -11.46 -9.92 30.91
C TYR A 58 -9.98 -9.92 31.29
N MET A 59 -9.15 -10.73 30.62
CA MET A 59 -7.71 -10.73 30.84
C MET A 59 -7.05 -9.44 30.33
N GLU A 60 -7.45 -8.94 29.16
CA GLU A 60 -6.99 -7.64 28.67
C GLU A 60 -7.28 -6.53 29.69
N GLU A 61 -8.48 -6.52 30.28
CA GLU A 61 -8.85 -5.59 31.34
C GLU A 61 -8.05 -5.79 32.62
N TYR A 62 -7.84 -7.04 33.03
CA TYR A 62 -7.09 -7.41 34.24
C TYR A 62 -5.62 -6.98 34.17
N PHE A 63 -4.97 -7.14 33.01
CA PHE A 63 -3.56 -6.80 32.80
C PHE A 63 -3.34 -5.34 32.35
N ARG A 64 -4.42 -4.57 32.13
CA ARG A 64 -4.32 -3.15 31.78
C ARG A 64 -3.69 -2.37 32.95
N PRO A 65 -2.61 -1.59 32.74
CA PRO A 65 -2.08 -0.75 33.80
C PRO A 65 -3.13 0.29 34.21
N PRO A 66 -3.23 0.64 35.50
CA PRO A 66 -4.09 1.74 35.93
C PRO A 66 -3.67 2.99 35.17
N SER A 67 -4.62 3.66 34.52
CA SER A 67 -4.38 4.92 33.82
C SER A 67 -3.73 5.91 34.78
N GLN A 68 -2.45 6.20 34.59
CA GLN A 68 -1.86 7.39 35.18
C GLN A 68 -2.33 8.58 34.33
N ALA A 69 -3.37 9.27 34.80
CA ALA A 69 -3.51 10.68 34.49
C ALA A 69 -2.24 11.39 34.99
N GLY A 70 -1.70 12.28 34.15
CA GLY A 70 -0.34 12.81 34.23
C GLY A 70 0.21 13.01 35.65
N THR A 71 1.35 12.41 35.93
CA THR A 71 2.20 12.84 37.05
C THR A 71 3.65 12.64 36.63
N GLU A 72 4.43 13.72 36.58
CA GLU A 72 5.88 13.67 36.48
C GLU A 72 6.44 12.74 37.57
N ILE A 73 7.08 11.64 37.18
CA ILE A 73 7.81 10.80 38.13
C ILE A 73 9.24 11.33 38.22
N LYS A 74 9.56 11.99 39.34
CA LYS A 74 10.94 12.16 39.80
C LYS A 74 11.48 10.80 40.27
N ILE A 75 12.57 10.35 39.65
CA ILE A 75 13.27 9.12 40.01
C ILE A 75 14.31 9.46 41.08
N ASN A 76 14.16 8.90 42.28
CA ASN A 76 15.32 8.65 43.14
C ASN A 76 15.85 7.26 42.81
N GLY A 77 17.15 7.21 42.56
CA GLY A 77 17.85 6.07 41.98
C GLY A 77 17.97 4.88 42.93
N GLU A 78 18.31 3.76 42.29
CA GLU A 78 18.60 2.42 42.83
C GLU A 78 17.40 1.51 43.07
N MET A 79 17.02 0.76 42.03
CA MET A 79 16.43 -0.58 42.19
C MET A 79 16.71 -1.42 40.93
N ASN A 80 17.16 -2.66 41.14
CA ASN A 80 17.51 -3.63 40.10
C ASN A 80 16.30 -4.53 39.76
N LEU A 81 16.15 -4.86 38.48
CA LEU A 81 15.13 -5.75 37.89
C LEU A 81 14.87 -7.06 38.68
N ARG A 82 15.88 -7.60 39.40
CA ARG A 82 15.75 -8.81 40.24
C ARG A 82 14.96 -8.61 41.53
N GLU A 83 14.89 -7.40 42.07
CA GLU A 83 14.08 -7.10 43.28
C GLU A 83 12.60 -6.92 42.93
N LEU A 84 12.32 -6.50 41.68
CA LEU A 84 10.97 -6.37 41.15
C LEU A 84 10.32 -7.73 40.89
N GLU A 85 11.11 -8.74 40.49
CA GLU A 85 10.65 -10.13 40.32
C GLU A 85 10.39 -10.83 41.66
N ALA A 86 11.11 -10.47 42.73
CA ALA A 86 10.97 -11.10 44.05
C ALA A 86 9.77 -10.59 44.87
N GLN A 87 9.31 -9.33 44.67
CA GLN A 87 8.17 -8.79 45.41
C GLN A 87 6.80 -9.18 44.83
N LEU A 88 6.76 -9.72 43.62
CA LEU A 88 5.50 -10.10 42.95
C LEU A 88 4.90 -11.42 43.49
N ASP A 89 5.65 -12.23 44.25
CA ASP A 89 5.20 -13.57 44.67
C ASP A 89 4.67 -13.67 46.12
N GLU A 90 4.90 -12.69 47.01
CA GLU A 90 4.57 -12.86 48.45
C GLU A 90 3.45 -11.95 49.03
N SER A 91 2.97 -10.92 48.32
CA SER A 91 2.03 -9.95 48.94
C SER A 91 0.55 -10.31 48.84
N LEU A 92 0.17 -11.47 48.30
CA LEU A 92 -1.23 -11.81 47.99
C LEU A 92 -1.99 -12.59 49.08
N LEU A 93 -1.40 -12.85 50.25
CA LEU A 93 -2.04 -13.66 51.30
C LEU A 93 -1.80 -13.14 52.73
N SER A 94 -2.51 -12.08 53.16
CA SER A 94 -2.95 -11.78 54.54
C SER A 94 -3.32 -10.30 54.63
N SER A 95 -4.37 -9.79 55.29
CA SER A 95 -5.24 -10.31 56.34
C SER A 95 -6.55 -9.47 56.40
N LYS A 96 -7.56 -10.05 57.06
CA LYS A 96 -8.94 -9.57 57.31
C LYS A 96 -9.03 -8.28 58.16
N ARG A 97 -10.03 -7.42 57.91
CA ARG A 97 -11.08 -7.03 58.90
C ARG A 97 -12.15 -6.07 58.35
N ASN A 98 -13.39 -6.55 58.39
CA ASN A 98 -14.69 -5.92 58.72
C ASN A 98 -14.73 -4.40 59.00
N ASP A 99 -15.85 -3.69 58.83
CA ASP A 99 -17.21 -3.89 58.32
C ASP A 99 -17.98 -2.67 58.89
N GLY A 100 -19.11 -2.31 58.30
CA GLY A 100 -20.10 -1.51 59.01
C GLY A 100 -20.47 -0.20 58.33
N VAL A 101 -21.37 -0.29 57.35
CA VAL A 101 -22.76 0.20 57.51
C VAL A 101 -22.97 1.70 57.82
N ARG A 102 -21.93 2.54 57.93
CA ARG A 102 -22.06 3.92 58.37
C ARG A 102 -21.70 4.91 57.29
N ARG A 103 -22.56 4.88 56.28
CA ARG A 103 -23.37 6.02 55.83
C ARG A 103 -23.40 5.99 54.30
N VAL A 104 -24.34 5.32 53.63
CA VAL A 104 -25.79 5.53 53.78
C VAL A 104 -26.06 6.97 54.16
N LEU A 105 -26.50 7.74 53.16
CA LEU A 105 -27.13 9.07 53.25
C LEU A 105 -26.24 10.21 52.76
N THR A 106 -26.76 10.85 51.72
CA THR A 106 -26.53 12.25 51.30
C THR A 106 -25.23 12.50 50.53
N GLY A 107 -25.23 12.97 49.29
CA GLY A 107 -26.31 13.48 48.45
C GLY A 107 -25.77 14.57 47.52
N LEU A 108 -26.13 14.46 46.25
CA LEU A 108 -26.29 15.56 45.28
C LEU A 108 -25.04 16.38 44.85
N ALA A 109 -24.79 16.27 43.54
CA ALA A 109 -24.66 17.38 42.57
C ALA A 109 -23.28 17.92 42.16
N GLN A 110 -23.19 18.05 40.82
CA GLN A 110 -22.45 18.99 39.97
C GLN A 110 -20.97 18.74 39.67
N ASP A 111 -20.75 18.27 38.44
CA ASP A 111 -19.51 18.32 37.67
C ASP A 111 -19.19 19.74 37.20
N GLU A 112 -18.16 20.35 37.77
CA GLU A 112 -17.19 21.17 37.04
C GLU A 112 -15.80 20.77 37.55
N GLY A 113 -14.90 20.43 36.61
CA GLY A 113 -13.46 20.16 36.76
C GLY A 113 -12.96 19.66 38.12
N SER A 114 -12.69 18.36 38.26
CA SER A 114 -11.98 17.86 39.45
C SER A 114 -10.85 16.89 39.11
N GLU A 115 -9.70 17.16 39.76
CA GLU A 115 -8.67 16.19 40.08
C GLU A 115 -9.32 14.88 40.57
N MET A 116 -8.76 13.73 40.18
CA MET A 116 -9.20 12.42 40.65
C MET A 116 -9.37 12.41 42.18
N THR A 117 -10.60 12.27 42.65
CA THR A 117 -10.93 12.07 44.07
C THR A 117 -10.41 10.72 44.57
N GLU A 118 -10.04 10.66 45.85
CA GLU A 118 -9.53 9.46 46.54
C GLU A 118 -10.45 8.23 46.41
N GLU A 119 -11.74 8.43 46.13
CA GLU A 119 -12.74 7.38 45.86
C GLU A 119 -12.39 6.51 44.63
N ALA A 120 -11.77 7.08 43.59
CA ALA A 120 -11.30 6.33 42.43
C ALA A 120 -10.04 5.48 42.74
N ARG A 121 -9.36 5.73 43.87
CA ARG A 121 -8.24 4.89 44.33
C ARG A 121 -8.72 3.66 45.11
N GLU A 122 -9.80 3.77 45.87
CA GLU A 122 -10.33 2.67 46.70
C GLU A 122 -11.19 1.63 45.94
N LEU A 123 -11.83 2.00 44.81
CA LEU A 123 -12.66 1.08 44.01
C LEU A 123 -11.87 0.12 43.09
N ARG A 124 -10.56 0.33 42.93
CA ARG A 124 -9.71 -0.42 41.97
C ARG A 124 -9.38 -1.86 42.38
N PRO A 125 -9.04 -2.16 43.65
CA PRO A 125 -8.82 -3.54 44.10
C PRO A 125 -10.08 -4.40 43.97
N ASP A 126 -11.25 -3.85 44.30
CA ASP A 126 -12.55 -4.52 44.19
C ASP A 126 -12.93 -4.83 42.74
N HIS A 127 -12.57 -3.95 41.80
CA HIS A 127 -12.81 -4.16 40.38
C HIS A 127 -11.91 -5.25 39.80
N GLN A 128 -10.60 -5.21 40.11
CA GLN A 128 -9.67 -6.26 39.70
C GLN A 128 -10.03 -7.63 40.28
N GLU A 129 -10.49 -7.70 41.54
CA GLU A 129 -10.93 -8.95 42.14
C GLU A 129 -12.24 -9.47 41.52
N LYS A 130 -13.16 -8.57 41.13
CA LYS A 130 -14.37 -8.93 40.36
C LYS A 130 -14.02 -9.49 38.98
N ILE A 131 -13.07 -8.87 38.27
CA ILE A 131 -12.60 -9.36 36.97
C ILE A 131 -11.93 -10.73 37.16
N LYS A 132 -11.03 -10.86 38.14
CA LYS A 132 -10.36 -12.12 38.48
C LYS A 132 -11.37 -13.23 38.76
N LYS A 133 -12.41 -12.93 39.55
CA LYS A 133 -13.50 -13.87 39.84
C LYS A 133 -14.25 -14.29 38.57
N LYS A 134 -14.56 -13.35 37.67
CA LYS A 134 -15.21 -13.67 36.38
C LYS A 134 -14.33 -14.57 35.51
N ILE A 135 -13.02 -14.29 35.43
CA ILE A 135 -12.07 -15.14 34.69
C ILE A 135 -12.05 -16.54 35.31
N SER A 136 -11.93 -16.65 36.64
CA SER A 136 -11.95 -17.92 37.35
C SER A 136 -13.26 -18.69 37.17
N ASP A 137 -14.40 -18.00 37.18
CA ASP A 137 -15.70 -18.61 36.96
C ASP A 137 -15.81 -19.20 35.54
N LEU A 138 -15.34 -18.50 34.51
CA LEU A 138 -15.31 -18.99 33.13
C LEU A 138 -14.36 -20.19 32.96
N LEU A 139 -13.13 -20.08 33.49
CA LEU A 139 -12.11 -21.14 33.41
C LEU A 139 -12.39 -22.33 34.34
N SER A 140 -13.36 -22.22 35.26
CA SER A 140 -13.80 -23.35 36.07
C SER A 140 -14.59 -24.39 35.27
N HIS A 141 -15.09 -24.02 34.08
CA HIS A 141 -15.76 -24.95 33.16
C HIS A 141 -14.74 -25.74 32.33
N PRO A 142 -14.74 -27.09 32.39
CA PRO A 142 -13.71 -27.91 31.74
C PRO A 142 -13.55 -27.66 30.24
N GLN A 143 -14.67 -27.57 29.49
CA GLN A 143 -14.63 -27.43 28.02
C GLN A 143 -14.07 -26.06 27.59
N VAL A 144 -14.35 -25.01 28.36
CA VAL A 144 -13.82 -23.66 28.12
C VAL A 144 -12.33 -23.62 28.43
N ARG A 145 -11.92 -24.19 29.56
CA ARG A 145 -10.52 -24.22 29.97
C ARG A 145 -9.65 -24.99 28.99
N GLU A 146 -10.07 -26.20 28.60
CA GLU A 146 -9.33 -27.07 27.68
C GLU A 146 -9.11 -26.38 26.34
N LYS A 147 -10.18 -25.86 25.72
CA LYS A 147 -10.09 -25.11 24.46
C LYS A 147 -9.19 -23.88 24.58
N PHE A 148 -9.39 -23.09 25.64
CA PHE A 148 -8.60 -21.87 25.87
C PHE A 148 -7.12 -22.16 26.07
N GLN A 149 -6.77 -23.18 26.85
CA GLN A 149 -5.39 -23.58 27.08
C GLN A 149 -4.74 -24.11 25.79
N GLU A 150 -5.46 -24.92 25.01
CA GLU A 150 -4.97 -25.43 23.74
C GLU A 150 -4.70 -24.30 22.72
N GLU A 151 -5.63 -23.36 22.55
CA GLU A 151 -5.43 -22.20 21.66
C GLU A 151 -4.29 -21.30 22.16
N LEU A 152 -4.23 -21.05 23.47
CA LEU A 152 -3.18 -20.24 24.09
C LEU A 152 -1.79 -20.85 23.89
N GLU A 153 -1.62 -22.15 24.12
CA GLU A 153 -0.35 -22.84 23.95
C GLU A 153 0.13 -22.80 22.49
N ARG A 154 -0.78 -22.98 21.54
CA ARG A 154 -0.48 -22.86 20.10
C ARG A 154 -0.06 -21.44 19.74
N GLU A 155 -0.82 -20.43 20.15
CA GLU A 155 -0.50 -19.03 19.89
C GLU A 155 0.83 -18.60 20.54
N ILE A 156 1.16 -19.12 21.73
CA ILE A 156 2.48 -18.91 22.34
C ILE A 156 3.58 -19.47 21.44
N GLY A 157 3.42 -20.68 20.91
CA GLY A 157 4.37 -21.29 19.97
C GLY A 157 4.55 -20.46 18.70
N PHE A 158 3.46 -20.04 18.07
CA PHE A 158 3.49 -19.21 16.86
C PHE A 158 4.10 -17.83 17.13
N TYR A 159 3.73 -17.17 18.23
CA TYR A 159 4.31 -15.90 18.64
C TYR A 159 5.82 -16.02 18.87
N GLN A 160 6.29 -17.09 19.51
CA GLN A 160 7.72 -17.31 19.74
C GLN A 160 8.49 -17.44 18.41
N ALA A 161 7.92 -18.12 17.41
CA ALA A 161 8.49 -18.22 16.07
C ALA A 161 8.47 -16.87 15.34
N ALA A 162 7.36 -16.12 15.43
CA ALA A 162 7.18 -14.84 14.77
C ALA A 162 7.94 -13.68 15.44
N ARG A 163 8.35 -13.82 16.70
CA ARG A 163 8.96 -12.75 17.52
C ARG A 163 10.18 -12.10 16.87
N LYS A 164 11.04 -12.89 16.21
CA LYS A 164 12.24 -12.37 15.54
C LYS A 164 11.84 -11.60 14.27
N PRO A 165 11.10 -12.18 13.31
CA PRO A 165 10.55 -11.45 12.15
C PRO A 165 9.81 -10.17 12.52
N MET A 166 8.87 -10.22 13.48
CA MET A 166 8.11 -9.06 13.94
C MET A 166 9.01 -7.92 14.44
N ARG A 167 10.03 -8.27 15.23
CA ARG A 167 10.99 -7.29 15.74
C ARG A 167 11.80 -6.67 14.60
N GLU A 168 12.25 -7.48 13.64
CA GLU A 168 13.02 -7.01 12.50
C GLU A 168 12.20 -6.05 11.64
N VAL A 169 10.97 -6.42 11.24
CA VAL A 169 10.06 -5.56 10.48
C VAL A 169 9.80 -4.24 11.22
N ARG A 170 9.45 -4.31 12.51
CA ARG A 170 9.21 -3.11 13.32
C ARG A 170 10.44 -2.21 13.45
N ASP A 171 11.62 -2.80 13.57
CA ASP A 171 12.87 -2.04 13.67
C ASP A 171 13.21 -1.42 12.29
N ILE A 172 12.90 -2.11 11.18
CA ILE A 172 12.96 -1.58 9.80
C ILE A 172 12.02 -0.38 9.66
N ASP A 173 10.73 -0.51 9.95
CA ASP A 173 9.74 0.57 9.87
C ASP A 173 10.20 1.82 10.60
N ARG A 174 10.70 1.63 11.84
CA ARG A 174 11.17 2.72 12.69
C ARG A 174 12.40 3.42 12.10
N VAL A 175 13.32 2.65 11.50
CA VAL A 175 14.54 3.21 10.89
C VAL A 175 14.19 3.90 9.58
N THR A 176 13.40 3.28 8.72
CA THR A 176 12.94 3.84 7.44
C THR A 176 12.23 5.18 7.66
N GLY A 177 11.28 5.26 8.60
CA GLY A 177 10.62 6.53 8.95
C GLY A 177 11.60 7.62 9.40
N LYS A 178 12.62 7.28 10.20
CA LYS A 178 13.67 8.24 10.62
C LYS A 178 14.60 8.65 9.49
N LEU A 179 14.94 7.73 8.59
CA LEU A 179 15.77 8.02 7.42
C LEU A 179 15.05 8.98 6.48
N ARG A 180 13.76 8.75 6.19
CA ARG A 180 12.91 9.67 5.40
C ARG A 180 12.87 11.07 6.02
N GLN A 181 12.67 11.18 7.35
CA GLN A 181 12.75 12.47 8.06
C GLN A 181 14.15 13.11 8.01
N THR A 182 15.22 12.31 8.02
CA THR A 182 16.60 12.80 7.98
C THR A 182 16.97 13.33 6.59
N ILE A 183 16.58 12.60 5.54
CA ILE A 183 16.68 13.02 4.13
C ILE A 183 16.05 14.40 3.98
N TYR A 184 14.82 14.54 4.48
CA TYR A 184 14.08 15.81 4.50
C TYR A 184 14.85 16.94 5.20
N ARG A 185 15.28 16.73 6.45
CA ARG A 185 15.99 17.75 7.23
C ARG A 185 17.29 18.19 6.56
N ARG A 186 18.03 17.25 5.94
CA ARG A 186 19.28 17.58 5.23
C ARG A 186 19.04 18.42 3.98
N TYR A 187 18.02 18.07 3.20
CA TYR A 187 17.62 18.87 2.04
C TYR A 187 17.27 20.31 2.46
N LEU A 188 16.43 20.47 3.49
CA LEU A 188 16.06 21.79 4.04
C LEU A 188 17.26 22.58 4.52
N THR A 189 18.14 21.95 5.29
CA THR A 189 19.31 22.62 5.84
C THR A 189 20.21 23.14 4.72
N SER A 190 20.45 22.33 3.69
CA SER A 190 21.21 22.77 2.50
C SER A 190 20.53 23.95 1.79
N LYS A 191 19.20 23.90 1.60
CA LYS A 191 18.46 25.00 0.97
C LYS A 191 18.50 26.28 1.80
N ARG A 192 18.39 26.18 3.13
CA ARG A 192 18.49 27.31 4.07
C ARG A 192 19.86 27.95 4.05
N GLU A 193 20.93 27.15 4.11
CA GLU A 193 22.30 27.65 4.25
C GLU A 193 22.91 28.10 2.92
N HIS A 194 22.48 27.52 1.79
CA HIS A 194 23.14 27.71 0.51
C HIS A 194 22.23 28.16 -0.64
N GLY A 195 20.90 28.24 -0.43
CA GLY A 195 19.92 28.54 -1.48
C GLY A 195 19.74 27.42 -2.52
N LYS A 196 20.53 26.34 -2.43
CA LYS A 196 20.50 25.19 -3.35
C LYS A 196 20.85 23.89 -2.63
N LEU A 197 20.57 22.76 -3.27
CA LEU A 197 21.08 21.49 -2.80
C LEU A 197 22.56 21.38 -3.21
N VAL A 198 23.45 21.34 -2.23
CA VAL A 198 24.90 21.17 -2.49
C VAL A 198 25.23 19.69 -2.63
N GLN A 199 26.33 19.38 -3.34
CA GLN A 199 26.71 18.01 -3.66
C GLN A 199 26.83 17.12 -2.42
N SER A 200 27.45 17.61 -1.35
CA SER A 200 27.61 16.84 -0.10
C SER A 200 26.27 16.46 0.55
N ALA A 201 25.27 17.33 0.48
CA ALA A 201 23.92 17.02 0.95
C ALA A 201 23.22 16.05 0.00
N SER A 202 23.42 16.20 -1.32
CA SER A 202 22.91 15.28 -2.33
C SER A 202 23.45 13.85 -2.14
N ASP A 203 24.76 13.70 -1.94
CA ASP A 203 25.40 12.38 -1.75
C ASP A 203 24.89 11.68 -0.48
N GLN A 204 24.68 12.45 0.61
CA GLN A 204 24.12 11.93 1.85
C GLN A 204 22.65 11.52 1.70
N ILE A 205 21.86 12.30 0.96
CA ILE A 205 20.47 11.95 0.66
C ILE A 205 20.41 10.66 -0.16
N ALA A 206 21.21 10.55 -1.22
CA ALA A 206 21.29 9.34 -2.03
C ALA A 206 21.67 8.12 -1.18
N PHE A 207 22.69 8.26 -0.32
CA PHE A 207 23.08 7.20 0.62
C PHE A 207 21.93 6.75 1.54
N PHE A 208 21.17 7.69 2.11
CA PHE A 208 20.04 7.33 2.96
C PHE A 208 18.88 6.73 2.17
N GLN A 209 18.67 7.16 0.92
CA GLN A 209 17.67 6.58 0.04
C GLN A 209 18.01 5.13 -0.30
N ASP A 210 19.25 4.84 -0.69
CA ASP A 210 19.73 3.48 -0.94
C ASP A 210 19.53 2.58 0.29
N LYS A 211 19.70 3.14 1.50
CA LYS A 211 19.45 2.42 2.76
C LYS A 211 17.98 2.17 3.02
N VAL A 212 17.09 3.10 2.67
CA VAL A 212 15.64 2.89 2.73
C VAL A 212 15.25 1.75 1.80
N ASP A 213 15.72 1.79 0.55
CA ASP A 213 15.40 0.79 -0.46
C ASP A 213 15.91 -0.63 -0.06
N GLU A 214 17.11 -0.71 0.53
CA GLU A 214 17.69 -1.95 1.09
C GLU A 214 16.85 -2.51 2.25
N LEU A 215 16.41 -1.64 3.17
CA LEU A 215 15.59 -2.05 4.32
C LEU A 215 14.20 -2.53 3.89
N GLU A 216 13.55 -1.82 2.96
CA GLU A 216 12.27 -2.25 2.37
C GLU A 216 12.41 -3.58 1.60
N SER A 217 13.54 -3.80 0.91
CA SER A 217 13.82 -5.09 0.29
C SER A 217 14.02 -6.20 1.32
N THR A 218 14.63 -5.89 2.47
CA THR A 218 14.83 -6.83 3.57
C THR A 218 13.50 -7.22 4.21
N GLU A 219 12.63 -6.24 4.47
CA GLU A 219 11.28 -6.45 4.98
C GLU A 219 10.47 -7.38 4.07
N ARG A 220 10.45 -7.11 2.76
CA ARG A 220 9.80 -7.99 1.77
C ARG A 220 10.38 -9.41 1.77
N GLY A 221 11.69 -9.55 1.96
CA GLY A 221 12.34 -10.87 2.08
C GLY A 221 11.89 -11.64 3.33
N ILE A 222 11.66 -10.94 4.44
CA ILE A 222 11.11 -11.52 5.67
C ILE A 222 9.69 -12.02 5.41
N GLU A 223 8.83 -11.19 4.80
CA GLU A 223 7.45 -11.57 4.48
C GLU A 223 7.37 -12.76 3.51
N GLN A 224 8.22 -12.80 2.48
CA GLN A 224 8.24 -13.88 1.48
C GLN A 224 8.65 -15.24 2.05
N THR A 225 9.46 -15.26 3.11
CA THR A 225 9.98 -16.48 3.73
C THR A 225 9.25 -16.87 5.01
N ALA A 226 8.36 -16.00 5.50
CA ALA A 226 7.57 -16.21 6.70
C ALA A 226 6.52 -17.33 6.51
N SER A 227 6.26 -18.08 7.59
CA SER A 227 5.13 -19.01 7.62
C SER A 227 3.80 -18.25 7.60
N ALA A 228 2.69 -18.93 7.29
CA ALA A 228 1.36 -18.32 7.31
C ALA A 228 1.02 -17.70 8.68
N GLU A 229 1.41 -18.37 9.76
CA GLU A 229 1.20 -17.91 11.14
C GLU A 229 2.07 -16.69 11.45
N THR A 230 3.31 -16.69 10.95
CA THR A 230 4.21 -15.54 11.10
C THR A 230 3.68 -14.32 10.34
N LEU A 231 3.16 -14.54 9.12
CA LEU A 231 2.46 -13.50 8.36
C LEU A 231 1.22 -13.00 9.11
N GLY A 232 0.47 -13.88 9.76
CA GLY A 232 -0.61 -13.50 10.67
C GLY A 232 -0.15 -12.52 11.73
N TYR A 233 0.93 -12.85 12.44
CA TYR A 233 1.49 -11.97 13.46
C TYR A 233 2.05 -10.65 12.93
N LEU A 234 2.63 -10.64 11.72
CA LEU A 234 3.07 -9.42 11.04
C LEU A 234 1.87 -8.52 10.70
N GLU A 235 0.80 -9.11 10.17
CA GLU A 235 -0.44 -8.38 9.88
C GLU A 235 -1.10 -7.86 11.17
N THR A 236 -1.14 -8.66 12.24
CA THR A 236 -1.60 -8.20 13.56
C THR A 236 -0.78 -7.01 14.06
N GLN A 237 0.56 -7.05 13.92
CA GLN A 237 1.42 -5.94 14.31
C GLN A 237 1.08 -4.66 13.53
N LYS A 238 0.90 -4.77 12.22
CA LYS A 238 0.51 -3.66 11.33
C LYS A 238 -0.85 -3.09 11.73
N LEU A 239 -1.86 -3.93 11.96
CA LEU A 239 -3.21 -3.48 12.35
C LEU A 239 -3.22 -2.81 13.72
N LEU A 240 -2.45 -3.31 14.69
CA LEU A 240 -2.31 -2.67 16.00
C LEU A 240 -1.62 -1.30 15.90
N GLU A 241 -0.63 -1.15 15.02
CA GLU A 241 -0.02 0.15 14.76
C GLU A 241 -1.02 1.10 14.08
N TYR A 242 -1.83 0.63 13.13
CA TYR A 242 -2.90 1.43 12.55
C TYR A 242 -3.97 1.83 13.58
N LYS A 243 -4.35 0.91 14.49
CA LYS A 243 -5.26 1.22 15.60
C LYS A 243 -4.70 2.31 16.50
N LYS A 244 -3.39 2.25 16.78
CA LYS A 244 -2.67 3.28 17.54
C LYS A 244 -2.67 4.63 16.81
N GLN A 245 -2.37 4.66 15.51
CA GLN A 245 -2.41 5.88 14.71
C GLN A 245 -3.81 6.51 14.68
N LEU A 246 -4.87 5.70 14.52
CA LEU A 246 -6.26 6.18 14.62
C LEU A 246 -6.57 6.84 15.97
N LYS A 247 -6.03 6.28 17.06
CA LYS A 247 -6.24 6.81 18.41
C LYS A 247 -5.44 8.08 18.68
N GLU A 248 -4.20 8.15 18.20
CA GLU A 248 -3.28 9.27 18.44
C GLU A 248 -3.58 10.46 17.52
N HIS A 249 -3.93 10.19 16.26
CA HIS A 249 -3.99 11.22 15.21
C HIS A 249 -5.32 11.26 14.46
N GLY A 250 -6.21 10.28 14.62
CA GLY A 250 -7.42 10.17 13.81
C GLY A 250 -7.17 9.85 12.34
N PHE A 251 -5.93 9.56 11.96
CA PHE A 251 -5.47 9.32 10.58
C PHE A 251 -4.54 8.10 10.55
N VAL A 252 -4.59 7.31 9.47
CA VAL A 252 -3.70 6.17 9.25
C VAL A 252 -2.84 6.43 8.03
N THR A 253 -1.54 6.28 8.20
CA THR A 253 -0.56 6.38 7.12
C THR A 253 -0.48 5.03 6.39
N THR A 254 -1.44 4.79 5.50
CA THR A 254 -1.41 3.66 4.58
C THR A 254 -0.46 3.92 3.41
N SER A 255 -0.12 2.91 2.62
CA SER A 255 0.83 3.04 1.50
C SER A 255 0.44 4.14 0.50
N SER A 256 -0.83 4.22 0.10
CA SER A 256 -1.31 5.29 -0.80
C SER A 256 -1.21 6.68 -0.16
N ARG A 257 -1.45 6.80 1.15
CA ARG A 257 -1.40 8.07 1.88
C ARG A 257 0.03 8.50 2.18
N GLU A 258 0.91 7.56 2.46
CA GLU A 258 2.33 7.81 2.64
C GLU A 258 2.95 8.37 1.36
N HIS A 259 2.64 7.80 0.19
CA HIS A 259 3.10 8.34 -1.08
C HIS A 259 2.65 9.79 -1.32
N LEU A 260 1.40 10.11 -0.95
CA LEU A 260 0.89 11.48 -1.04
C LEU A 260 1.59 12.42 -0.06
N ILE A 261 1.86 11.97 1.18
CA ILE A 261 2.63 12.75 2.17
C ILE A 261 4.04 12.99 1.67
N ASP A 262 4.71 12.00 1.08
CA ASP A 262 6.05 12.15 0.50
C ASP A 262 6.05 13.14 -0.67
N ARG A 263 5.02 13.10 -1.53
CA ARG A 263 4.85 14.09 -2.61
C ARG A 263 4.60 15.49 -2.06
N ILE A 264 3.67 15.64 -1.11
CA ILE A 264 3.39 16.91 -0.41
C ILE A 264 4.69 17.46 0.18
N THR A 265 5.43 16.61 0.87
CA THR A 265 6.71 16.94 1.48
C THR A 265 7.68 17.47 0.44
N ARG A 266 7.91 16.75 -0.66
CA ARG A 266 8.83 17.17 -1.74
C ARG A 266 8.43 18.48 -2.40
N GLU A 267 7.14 18.70 -2.68
CA GLU A 267 6.69 19.93 -3.32
C GLU A 267 6.77 21.12 -2.35
N ALA A 268 6.41 20.93 -1.08
CA ALA A 268 6.50 21.96 -0.04
C ALA A 268 7.97 22.38 0.17
N LEU A 269 8.88 21.41 0.15
CA LEU A 269 10.32 21.61 0.17
C LEU A 269 10.86 22.43 -0.99
N ALA A 270 10.21 22.37 -2.16
CA ALA A 270 10.55 23.19 -3.31
C ALA A 270 10.04 24.63 -3.17
N GLY A 271 9.39 24.99 -2.06
CA GLY A 271 8.75 26.28 -1.84
C GLY A 271 7.43 26.44 -2.59
N LYS A 272 6.87 25.34 -3.13
CA LYS A 272 5.63 25.38 -3.90
C LYS A 272 4.42 25.39 -2.97
N LYS A 273 3.38 26.10 -3.37
CA LYS A 273 2.06 26.06 -2.73
C LYS A 273 1.31 24.87 -3.28
N ILE A 274 0.80 24.00 -2.43
CA ILE A 274 0.24 22.72 -2.85
C ILE A 274 -1.27 22.78 -2.84
N PHE A 275 -1.90 22.34 -3.92
CA PHE A 275 -3.34 22.24 -4.01
C PHE A 275 -3.77 20.78 -4.14
N LEU A 276 -4.32 20.24 -3.06
CA LEU A 276 -4.92 18.92 -3.00
C LEU A 276 -6.27 18.97 -3.72
N VAL A 277 -6.34 18.24 -4.83
CA VAL A 277 -7.48 18.19 -5.74
C VAL A 277 -8.03 16.77 -5.76
N GLY A 278 -9.35 16.61 -5.78
CA GLY A 278 -9.98 15.30 -5.90
C GLY A 278 -11.44 15.35 -5.50
N SER A 279 -12.18 14.26 -5.69
CA SER A 279 -13.62 14.22 -5.37
C SER A 279 -13.90 14.38 -3.86
N THR A 280 -15.15 14.68 -3.51
CA THR A 280 -15.55 14.76 -2.09
C THR A 280 -15.44 13.38 -1.43
N GLY A 281 -15.00 13.34 -0.17
CA GLY A 281 -14.83 12.09 0.57
C GLY A 281 -13.51 11.35 0.32
N THR A 282 -12.59 11.87 -0.51
CA THR A 282 -11.27 11.25 -0.72
C THR A 282 -10.29 11.43 0.46
N GLY A 283 -10.64 12.25 1.46
CA GLY A 283 -9.81 12.50 2.65
C GLY A 283 -8.76 13.61 2.50
N LYS A 284 -8.96 14.58 1.59
CA LYS A 284 -8.02 15.68 1.34
C LYS A 284 -7.74 16.53 2.58
N THR A 285 -8.79 16.83 3.35
CA THR A 285 -8.69 17.69 4.53
C THR A 285 -7.92 16.99 5.65
N GLU A 286 -8.24 15.74 5.93
CA GLU A 286 -7.55 14.91 6.92
C GLU A 286 -6.07 14.69 6.54
N LEU A 287 -5.80 14.45 5.24
CA LEU A 287 -4.44 14.36 4.72
C LEU A 287 -3.67 15.67 4.90
N ALA A 288 -4.28 16.83 4.63
CA ALA A 288 -3.65 18.13 4.81
C ALA A 288 -3.30 18.41 6.27
N PHE A 289 -4.23 18.13 7.19
CA PHE A 289 -4.02 18.27 8.62
C PHE A 289 -2.89 17.38 9.11
N TYR A 290 -2.92 16.08 8.78
CA TYR A 290 -1.90 15.14 9.21
C TYR A 290 -0.52 15.49 8.63
N ALA A 291 -0.45 15.83 7.34
CA ALA A 291 0.80 16.17 6.68
C ALA A 291 1.43 17.42 7.30
N LEU A 292 0.67 18.49 7.53
CA LEU A 292 1.23 19.70 8.14
C LEU A 292 1.57 19.50 9.61
N ASP A 293 0.73 18.84 10.40
CA ASP A 293 1.08 18.54 11.79
C ASP A 293 2.41 17.77 11.88
N SER A 294 2.59 16.78 10.99
CA SER A 294 3.82 15.98 10.89
C SER A 294 5.03 16.79 10.40
N LEU A 295 4.85 17.72 9.45
CA LEU A 295 5.93 18.48 8.82
C LEU A 295 6.35 19.72 9.61
N THR A 296 5.39 20.40 10.25
CA THR A 296 5.57 21.71 10.88
C THR A 296 5.28 21.71 12.38
N GLY A 297 4.79 20.60 12.96
CA GLY A 297 4.50 20.49 14.40
C GLY A 297 3.18 21.16 14.82
N GLY A 298 2.30 21.41 13.86
CA GLY A 298 1.01 22.08 14.04
C GLY A 298 0.60 22.85 12.80
N TYR A 299 -0.62 23.39 12.77
CA TYR A 299 -1.13 24.21 11.68
C TYR A 299 -2.26 25.17 12.12
N GLU A 300 -2.53 26.18 11.32
CA GLU A 300 -3.75 27.00 11.39
C GLU A 300 -4.67 26.68 10.20
N ILE A 301 -5.95 27.04 10.31
CA ILE A 301 -6.96 26.74 9.27
C ILE A 301 -7.64 28.03 8.81
N VAL A 302 -7.81 28.16 7.50
CA VAL A 302 -8.70 29.12 6.84
C VAL A 302 -9.84 28.32 6.20
N PRO A 303 -11.05 28.31 6.80
CA PRO A 303 -12.22 27.69 6.19
C PRO A 303 -12.81 28.61 5.13
N TRP A 304 -12.83 28.15 3.88
CA TRP A 304 -13.36 28.92 2.75
C TRP A 304 -14.81 28.58 2.45
N HIS A 305 -15.59 29.63 2.23
CA HIS A 305 -16.96 29.59 1.77
C HIS A 305 -17.27 30.92 1.04
N GLU A 306 -18.45 31.03 0.42
CA GLU A 306 -18.81 32.19 -0.43
C GLU A 306 -18.70 33.53 0.34
N GLY A 307 -18.96 33.49 1.64
CA GLY A 307 -18.90 34.64 2.55
C GLY A 307 -17.52 34.93 3.15
N THR A 308 -16.48 34.13 2.87
CA THR A 308 -15.13 34.36 3.40
C THR A 308 -14.57 35.68 2.85
N THR A 309 -14.12 36.56 3.75
CA THR A 309 -13.54 37.85 3.41
C THR A 309 -12.05 37.92 3.77
N PRO A 310 -11.30 38.90 3.22
CA PRO A 310 -9.90 39.10 3.62
C PRO A 310 -9.71 39.34 5.13
N ARG A 311 -10.74 39.82 5.85
CA ARG A 311 -10.67 40.01 7.31
C ARG A 311 -10.63 38.69 8.07
N ASP A 312 -11.24 37.65 7.53
CA ASP A 312 -11.26 36.32 8.16
C ASP A 312 -9.92 35.60 8.01
N ILE A 313 -9.17 35.94 6.95
CA ILE A 313 -7.87 35.37 6.61
C ILE A 313 -6.74 36.12 7.31
N PHE A 314 -6.71 37.44 7.15
CA PHE A 314 -5.61 38.27 7.64
C PHE A 314 -5.90 38.84 9.03
N GLY A 315 -7.17 39.04 9.39
CA GLY A 315 -7.56 39.71 10.62
C GLY A 315 -8.02 41.14 10.39
N TYR A 316 -8.25 41.86 11.49
CA TYR A 316 -8.75 43.23 11.46
C TYR A 316 -8.23 44.04 12.65
N ARG A 317 -8.26 45.37 12.52
CA ARG A 317 -7.99 46.28 13.63
C ARG A 317 -9.19 46.38 14.54
N GLU A 318 -8.95 46.31 15.84
CA GLU A 318 -9.97 46.48 16.87
C GLU A 318 -9.61 47.62 17.81
N LEU A 319 -10.63 48.22 18.40
CA LEU A 319 -10.48 49.15 19.50
C LEU A 319 -10.92 48.41 20.77
N TYR A 320 -10.09 48.42 21.81
CA TYR A 320 -10.43 47.86 23.11
C TYR A 320 -10.09 48.87 24.20
N GLU A 321 -10.79 48.78 25.32
CA GLU A 321 -10.46 49.57 26.52
C GLU A 321 -9.44 48.79 27.35
N ASP A 322 -8.35 49.46 27.74
CA ASP A 322 -7.39 48.88 28.69
C ASP A 322 -7.98 48.83 30.12
N ALA A 323 -7.22 48.25 31.06
CA ALA A 323 -7.66 48.11 32.46
C ALA A 323 -7.94 49.47 33.14
N GLU A 324 -7.42 50.55 32.57
CA GLU A 324 -7.58 51.93 33.01
C GLU A 324 -8.73 52.67 32.29
N GLY A 325 -9.49 51.99 31.42
CA GLY A 325 -10.65 52.54 30.70
C GLY A 325 -10.30 53.45 29.53
N LYS A 326 -9.05 53.38 29.02
CA LYS A 326 -8.60 54.16 27.87
C LYS A 326 -8.74 53.34 26.60
N VAL A 327 -9.35 53.95 25.58
CA VAL A 327 -9.48 53.33 24.26
C VAL A 327 -8.10 53.20 23.61
N GLN A 328 -7.68 51.97 23.37
CA GLN A 328 -6.47 51.61 22.64
C GLN A 328 -6.82 50.95 21.30
N SER A 329 -5.93 51.08 20.32
CA SER A 329 -6.02 50.37 19.04
C SER A 329 -5.17 49.11 19.10
N GLY A 330 -5.78 47.96 18.90
CA GLY A 330 -5.13 46.67 18.75
C GLY A 330 -5.26 46.11 17.34
N VAL A 331 -4.64 44.94 17.15
CA VAL A 331 -4.83 44.13 15.96
C VAL A 331 -5.16 42.71 16.38
N LYS A 332 -6.23 42.17 15.80
CA LYS A 332 -6.61 40.78 15.98
C LYS A 332 -6.14 39.99 14.75
N PRO A 333 -5.06 39.19 14.84
CA PRO A 333 -4.51 38.47 13.71
C PRO A 333 -5.44 37.34 13.28
N GLY A 334 -5.66 37.22 11.95
CA GLY A 334 -6.31 36.08 11.33
C GLY A 334 -5.41 34.84 11.28
N PRO A 335 -5.89 33.71 10.75
CA PRO A 335 -5.12 32.46 10.68
C PRO A 335 -3.78 32.60 9.94
N TYR A 336 -3.73 33.39 8.87
CA TYR A 336 -2.52 33.56 8.05
C TYR A 336 -1.36 34.19 8.85
N PRO A 337 -1.50 35.40 9.45
CA PRO A 337 -0.44 35.96 10.29
C PRO A 337 -0.12 35.10 11.51
N ARG A 338 -1.10 34.45 12.14
CA ARG A 338 -0.84 33.55 13.28
C ARG A 338 0.05 32.38 12.90
N ALA A 339 -0.17 31.79 11.73
CA ALA A 339 0.65 30.69 11.23
C ALA A 339 2.09 31.14 10.96
N LEU A 340 2.28 32.32 10.38
CA LEU A 340 3.59 32.93 10.19
C LEU A 340 4.28 33.26 11.52
N GLU A 341 3.58 33.82 12.51
CA GLU A 341 4.16 34.12 13.82
C GLU A 341 4.57 32.85 14.57
N LYS A 342 3.73 31.81 14.54
CA LYS A 342 4.00 30.51 15.17
C LYS A 342 4.96 29.63 14.39
N GLN A 343 5.22 29.96 13.12
CA GLN A 343 6.04 29.16 12.20
C GLN A 343 5.50 27.73 12.01
N VAL A 344 4.18 27.63 11.87
CA VAL A 344 3.43 26.39 11.63
C VAL A 344 2.81 26.41 10.23
N GLY A 345 2.28 25.27 9.77
CA GLY A 345 1.61 25.17 8.49
C GLY A 345 0.27 25.93 8.45
N LEU A 346 -0.25 26.15 7.25
CA LEU A 346 -1.56 26.78 7.03
C LEU A 346 -2.38 25.95 6.05
N VAL A 347 -3.59 25.56 6.46
CA VAL A 347 -4.56 24.88 5.58
C VAL A 347 -5.61 25.86 5.10
N HIS A 348 -5.74 25.99 3.79
CA HIS A 348 -6.87 26.61 3.12
C HIS A 348 -7.89 25.53 2.78
N GLU A 349 -8.84 25.30 3.69
CA GLU A 349 -9.84 24.26 3.58
C GLU A 349 -10.96 24.69 2.62
N GLU A 350 -11.24 23.86 1.60
CA GLU A 350 -12.26 24.09 0.57
C GLU A 350 -12.06 25.43 -0.14
N PHE A 351 -10.82 25.74 -0.53
CA PHE A 351 -10.41 26.99 -1.19
C PHE A 351 -11.33 27.39 -2.36
N THR A 352 -11.80 26.39 -3.12
CA THR A 352 -12.76 26.53 -4.22
C THR A 352 -14.16 27.03 -3.83
N GLY A 353 -14.51 26.97 -2.54
CA GLY A 353 -15.75 27.54 -2.00
C GLY A 353 -15.70 29.05 -1.80
N GLY A 354 -14.51 29.65 -1.81
CA GLY A 354 -14.32 31.10 -1.69
C GLY A 354 -14.63 31.87 -2.97
N SER A 355 -15.04 33.13 -2.83
CA SER A 355 -15.20 34.02 -3.99
C SER A 355 -13.85 34.30 -4.67
N THR A 356 -13.84 34.38 -6.00
CA THR A 356 -12.64 34.68 -6.80
C THR A 356 -11.95 35.99 -6.33
N ARG A 357 -12.74 36.99 -5.92
CA ARG A 357 -12.24 38.26 -5.39
C ARG A 357 -11.44 38.08 -4.10
N THR A 358 -11.93 37.26 -3.16
CA THR A 358 -11.20 37.00 -1.92
C THR A 358 -9.95 36.18 -2.19
N GLN A 359 -10.02 35.17 -3.07
CA GLN A 359 -8.85 34.39 -3.46
C GLN A 359 -7.75 35.28 -4.11
N LEU A 360 -8.13 36.20 -5.01
CA LEU A 360 -7.20 37.16 -5.62
C LEU A 360 -6.51 38.08 -4.60
N SER A 361 -7.14 38.35 -3.45
CA SER A 361 -6.51 39.15 -2.39
C SER A 361 -5.29 38.48 -1.77
N MET A 362 -5.18 37.16 -1.90
CA MET A 362 -4.05 36.36 -1.45
C MET A 362 -2.95 36.20 -2.49
N LYS A 363 -3.19 36.56 -3.76
CA LYS A 363 -2.27 36.26 -4.87
C LYS A 363 -0.83 36.74 -4.62
N TYR A 364 -0.68 37.94 -4.05
CA TYR A 364 0.64 38.49 -3.70
C TYR A 364 1.40 37.59 -2.72
N LEU A 365 0.70 36.96 -1.77
CA LEU A 365 1.28 36.09 -0.75
C LEU A 365 1.52 34.68 -1.28
N MET A 366 0.66 34.18 -2.19
CA MET A 366 0.85 32.88 -2.84
C MET A 366 2.12 32.81 -3.68
N GLY A 367 2.44 33.91 -4.37
CA GLY A 367 3.68 34.02 -5.15
C GLY A 367 4.95 34.21 -4.29
N ALA A 368 4.81 34.36 -2.97
CA ALA A 368 5.93 34.64 -2.10
C ALA A 368 6.65 33.37 -1.61
N GLY A 369 7.97 33.38 -1.76
CA GLY A 369 8.84 32.24 -1.47
C GLY A 369 9.55 32.32 -0.11
N PRO A 370 10.16 31.21 0.35
CA PRO A 370 10.99 31.24 1.56
C PRO A 370 12.15 32.23 1.47
N GLY A 371 12.36 33.02 2.54
CA GLY A 371 13.34 34.10 2.65
C GLY A 371 12.82 35.47 2.21
N GLU A 372 11.63 35.54 1.61
CA GLU A 372 11.03 36.80 1.20
C GLU A 372 10.33 37.51 2.36
N LYS A 373 10.35 38.84 2.29
CA LYS A 373 9.71 39.75 3.25
C LYS A 373 8.39 40.22 2.66
N VAL A 374 7.29 39.87 3.31
CA VAL A 374 5.94 40.16 2.85
C VAL A 374 5.21 41.12 3.79
N HIS A 375 4.33 41.93 3.20
CA HIS A 375 3.37 42.74 3.93
C HIS A 375 2.01 42.06 3.91
N ILE A 376 1.40 41.91 5.07
CA ILE A 376 0.06 41.31 5.20
C ILE A 376 -0.99 42.41 5.00
N PRO A 377 -1.96 42.24 4.08
CA PRO A 377 -3.00 43.23 3.87
C PRO A 377 -3.78 43.58 5.15
N GLY A 378 -3.92 44.87 5.46
CA GLY A 378 -4.59 45.37 6.67
C GLY A 378 -3.66 45.62 7.87
N PHE A 379 -2.41 45.16 7.82
CA PHE A 379 -1.38 45.31 8.85
C PHE A 379 -0.31 46.28 8.34
N ASN A 380 -0.63 47.58 8.33
CA ASN A 380 0.27 48.60 7.80
C ASN A 380 1.57 48.69 8.62
N GLY A 381 2.71 48.36 8.00
CA GLY A 381 4.06 48.61 8.50
C GLY A 381 4.81 47.38 9.02
N GLU A 382 4.12 46.27 9.30
CA GLU A 382 4.76 45.02 9.74
C GLU A 382 5.26 44.24 8.51
N VAL A 383 6.48 43.73 8.64
CA VAL A 383 7.15 42.92 7.63
C VAL A 383 7.34 41.54 8.21
N HIS A 384 6.71 40.55 7.60
CA HIS A 384 6.85 39.16 7.99
C HIS A 384 7.81 38.46 7.04
N GLU A 385 8.67 37.60 7.57
CA GLU A 385 9.55 36.77 6.77
C GLU A 385 8.91 35.39 6.59
N ILE A 386 8.80 34.94 5.35
CA ILE A 386 8.37 33.57 5.05
C ILE A 386 9.57 32.66 5.32
N THR A 387 9.44 31.74 6.27
CA THR A 387 10.49 30.74 6.50
C THR A 387 10.13 29.42 5.80
N PRO A 388 11.10 28.51 5.60
CA PRO A 388 10.81 27.19 5.07
C PRO A 388 9.94 26.29 5.98
N ASN A 389 9.65 26.70 7.23
CA ASN A 389 8.70 26.00 8.11
C ASN A 389 7.25 26.43 7.85
N PHE A 390 7.01 27.51 7.13
CA PHE A 390 5.67 27.95 6.75
C PHE A 390 5.25 27.27 5.44
N ILE A 391 4.48 26.18 5.57
CA ILE A 391 3.98 25.40 4.44
C ILE A 391 2.48 25.65 4.30
N GLU A 392 2.03 25.96 3.08
CA GLU A 392 0.63 26.19 2.77
C GLU A 392 0.07 25.01 1.96
N LEU A 393 -1.02 24.42 2.45
CA LEU A 393 -1.81 23.43 1.73
C LEU A 393 -3.20 23.98 1.45
N PHE A 394 -3.62 23.84 0.21
CA PHE A 394 -4.95 24.21 -0.26
C PHE A 394 -5.72 22.92 -0.52
N THR A 395 -6.98 22.83 -0.10
CA THR A 395 -7.87 21.72 -0.47
C THR A 395 -9.02 22.27 -1.30
N GLY A 396 -9.50 21.49 -2.26
CA GLY A 396 -10.67 21.88 -3.02
C GLY A 396 -10.99 20.92 -4.14
N ASN A 397 -12.12 21.19 -4.76
CA ASN A 397 -12.64 20.41 -5.87
C ASN A 397 -12.83 21.40 -7.03
N PRO A 398 -11.96 21.39 -8.06
CA PRO A 398 -12.09 22.24 -9.23
C PRO A 398 -13.46 22.10 -9.89
N LYS A 399 -13.87 23.14 -10.62
CA LYS A 399 -15.11 23.11 -11.38
C LYS A 399 -15.03 22.05 -12.48
N ASP A 400 -16.04 21.21 -12.52
CA ASP A 400 -16.27 20.18 -13.54
C ASP A 400 -17.76 20.14 -13.92
N GLU A 401 -18.16 19.19 -14.77
CA GLU A 401 -19.58 19.00 -15.14
C GLU A 401 -20.50 18.77 -13.93
N ARG A 402 -19.97 18.29 -12.80
CA ARG A 402 -20.70 17.97 -11.57
C ARG A 402 -20.80 19.16 -10.61
N THR A 403 -19.89 20.13 -10.74
CA THR A 403 -19.74 21.27 -9.81
C THR A 403 -19.95 22.60 -10.52
N LYS A 404 -20.88 22.64 -11.49
CA LYS A 404 -21.20 23.82 -12.34
C LYS A 404 -21.49 25.12 -11.57
N GLN A 405 -21.96 25.03 -10.32
CA GLN A 405 -22.26 26.19 -9.47
C GLN A 405 -21.01 26.84 -8.85
N ARG A 406 -19.86 26.16 -8.86
CA ARG A 406 -18.60 26.75 -8.39
C ARG A 406 -18.09 27.79 -9.38
N GLU A 407 -17.52 28.87 -8.85
CA GLU A 407 -16.78 29.83 -9.65
C GLU A 407 -15.53 29.15 -10.24
N ASP A 408 -15.23 29.47 -11.50
CA ASP A 408 -13.96 29.06 -12.09
C ASP A 408 -12.83 29.81 -11.39
N MET A 409 -11.81 29.08 -10.92
CA MET A 409 -10.63 29.71 -10.35
C MET A 409 -9.89 30.50 -11.43
N ASP A 410 -9.50 31.72 -11.10
CA ASP A 410 -8.74 32.58 -12.01
C ASP A 410 -7.43 31.86 -12.43
N PRO A 411 -7.09 31.79 -13.74
CA PRO A 411 -5.86 31.14 -14.21
C PRO A 411 -4.59 31.68 -13.55
N ALA A 412 -4.60 32.94 -13.10
CA ALA A 412 -3.48 33.55 -12.40
C ALA A 412 -3.33 33.08 -10.95
N ILE A 413 -4.36 32.47 -10.36
CA ILE A 413 -4.27 31.79 -9.06
C ILE A 413 -3.80 30.35 -9.29
N LEU A 414 -4.37 29.66 -10.29
CA LEU A 414 -3.98 28.29 -10.63
C LEU A 414 -2.49 28.14 -10.96
N ARG A 415 -1.88 29.17 -11.57
CA ARG A 415 -0.43 29.18 -11.88
C ARG A 415 0.48 29.19 -10.64
N GLU A 416 -0.01 29.67 -9.50
CA GLU A 416 0.76 29.72 -8.25
C GLU A 416 0.66 28.40 -7.48
N LEU A 417 -0.28 27.53 -7.83
CA LEU A 417 -0.60 26.30 -7.13
C LEU A 417 -0.07 25.06 -7.87
N THR A 418 0.52 24.14 -7.11
CA THR A 418 0.94 22.82 -7.60
C THR A 418 -0.12 21.79 -7.25
N GLY A 419 -0.83 21.30 -8.27
CA GLY A 419 -1.87 20.27 -8.11
C GLY A 419 -1.31 18.92 -7.68
N ILE A 420 -1.90 18.34 -6.64
CA ILE A 420 -1.73 16.94 -6.25
C ILE A 420 -3.12 16.31 -6.25
N GLU A 421 -3.32 15.32 -7.10
CA GLU A 421 -4.55 14.55 -7.12
C GLU A 421 -4.60 13.58 -5.92
N VAL A 422 -5.72 13.60 -5.21
CA VAL A 422 -6.01 12.74 -4.07
C VAL A 422 -7.19 11.86 -4.45
N GLY A 423 -6.87 10.66 -4.92
CA GLY A 423 -7.84 9.62 -5.23
C GLY A 423 -8.47 8.99 -3.98
N TYR A 424 -9.57 8.28 -4.20
CA TYR A 424 -10.15 7.42 -3.16
C TYR A 424 -9.17 6.35 -2.72
N MET A 425 -9.32 5.90 -1.48
CA MET A 425 -8.45 4.88 -0.89
C MET A 425 -8.76 3.52 -1.53
N PRO A 426 -7.74 2.70 -1.88
CA PRO A 426 -7.97 1.35 -2.41
C PRO A 426 -8.77 0.46 -1.45
N ALA A 427 -9.53 -0.49 -1.99
CA ALA A 427 -10.35 -1.41 -1.19
C ALA A 427 -9.56 -2.19 -0.12
N THR A 428 -8.32 -2.57 -0.42
CA THR A 428 -7.43 -3.29 0.50
C THR A 428 -7.04 -2.44 1.71
N GLU A 429 -6.71 -1.17 1.49
CA GLU A 429 -6.39 -0.22 2.55
C GLU A 429 -7.63 0.13 3.39
N MET A 430 -8.79 0.32 2.76
CA MET A 430 -10.06 0.52 3.47
C MET A 430 -10.39 -0.66 4.38
N ARG A 431 -10.18 -1.89 3.90
CA ARG A 431 -10.35 -3.12 4.69
C ARG A 431 -9.42 -3.13 5.91
N ASP A 432 -8.15 -2.80 5.73
CA ASP A 432 -7.18 -2.82 6.83
C ASP A 432 -7.49 -1.76 7.89
N ILE A 433 -7.98 -0.57 7.51
CA ILE A 433 -8.44 0.44 8.46
C ILE A 433 -9.68 -0.04 9.24
N ILE A 434 -10.64 -0.69 8.59
CA ILE A 434 -11.81 -1.26 9.27
C ILE A 434 -11.35 -2.34 10.26
N ARG A 435 -10.45 -3.24 9.86
CA ARG A 435 -9.89 -4.26 10.75
C ARG A 435 -9.13 -3.64 11.92
N ALA A 436 -8.35 -2.60 11.70
CA ALA A 436 -7.66 -1.85 12.76
C ALA A 436 -8.63 -1.16 13.73
N LYS A 437 -9.79 -0.69 13.26
CA LYS A 437 -10.85 -0.18 14.15
C LYS A 437 -11.41 -1.28 15.06
N LEU A 438 -11.55 -2.50 14.54
CA LEU A 438 -12.26 -3.61 15.19
C LEU A 438 -11.37 -4.61 15.94
N ILE A 439 -10.05 -4.63 15.71
CA ILE A 439 -9.11 -5.53 16.38
C ILE A 439 -8.96 -5.14 17.86
N GLU A 440 -8.89 -6.11 18.76
CA GLU A 440 -8.67 -5.87 20.19
C GLU A 440 -7.18 -5.61 20.48
N GLU A 441 -6.82 -5.03 21.63
CA GLU A 441 -5.40 -4.69 21.94
C GLU A 441 -4.54 -5.94 22.14
N ASN A 442 -5.16 -7.10 22.36
CA ASN A 442 -4.50 -8.39 22.41
C ASN A 442 -4.23 -9.02 21.02
N GLY A 443 -4.66 -8.34 19.93
CA GLY A 443 -4.44 -8.78 18.55
C GLY A 443 -5.51 -9.72 17.98
N VAL A 444 -6.54 -10.08 18.75
CA VAL A 444 -7.67 -10.89 18.26
C VAL A 444 -8.69 -9.99 17.57
N LEU A 445 -9.20 -10.42 16.42
CA LEU A 445 -10.28 -9.74 15.72
C LEU A 445 -11.59 -10.47 16.01
N ARG A 446 -12.55 -9.80 16.64
CA ARG A 446 -13.86 -10.37 17.00
C ARG A 446 -14.84 -10.31 15.82
N LEU A 447 -14.48 -11.02 14.77
CA LEU A 447 -15.29 -11.28 13.60
C LEU A 447 -15.07 -12.73 13.18
N ALA A 448 -16.11 -13.35 12.65
CA ALA A 448 -15.99 -14.61 11.93
C ALA A 448 -15.26 -14.41 10.58
N THR A 449 -14.79 -15.50 9.97
CA THR A 449 -14.08 -15.44 8.68
C THR A 449 -15.03 -14.98 7.55
N THR A 450 -16.28 -15.42 7.59
CA THR A 450 -17.35 -15.03 6.67
C THR A 450 -17.76 -13.57 6.83
N GLU A 451 -17.78 -13.05 8.07
CA GLU A 451 -18.01 -11.64 8.37
C GLU A 451 -16.84 -10.77 7.84
N LEU A 452 -15.60 -11.23 8.01
CA LEU A 452 -14.44 -10.55 7.43
C LEU A 452 -14.53 -10.53 5.90
N LYS A 453 -14.85 -11.67 5.26
CA LYS A 453 -15.06 -11.76 3.80
C LYS A 453 -16.15 -10.80 3.33
N TYR A 454 -17.24 -10.66 4.09
CA TYR A 454 -18.29 -9.69 3.82
C TYR A 454 -17.76 -8.24 3.81
N ILE A 455 -16.93 -7.87 4.79
CA ILE A 455 -16.28 -6.55 4.84
C ILE A 455 -15.38 -6.34 3.61
N GLU A 456 -14.64 -7.36 3.17
CA GLU A 456 -13.80 -7.27 1.96
C GLU A 456 -14.65 -6.97 0.72
N GLN A 457 -15.76 -7.69 0.54
CA GLN A 457 -16.67 -7.46 -0.58
C GLN A 457 -17.34 -6.08 -0.49
N LEU A 458 -17.66 -5.61 0.71
CA LEU A 458 -18.19 -4.27 0.93
C LEU A 458 -17.18 -3.18 0.55
N CYS A 459 -15.89 -3.36 0.87
CA CYS A 459 -14.84 -2.42 0.49
C CYS A 459 -14.67 -2.35 -1.03
N LYS A 460 -14.73 -3.49 -1.72
CA LYS A 460 -14.65 -3.51 -3.20
C LYS A 460 -15.92 -2.95 -3.86
N ALA A 461 -17.09 -3.17 -3.26
CA ALA A 461 -18.33 -2.53 -3.70
C ALA A 461 -18.24 -1.00 -3.53
N ALA A 462 -17.68 -0.52 -2.42
CA ALA A 462 -17.43 0.90 -2.19
C ALA A 462 -16.49 1.50 -3.25
N GLU A 463 -15.38 0.81 -3.57
CA GLU A 463 -14.47 1.20 -4.66
C GLU A 463 -15.19 1.27 -6.01
N MET A 464 -16.06 0.31 -6.33
CA MET A 464 -16.87 0.36 -7.55
C MET A 464 -17.83 1.56 -7.56
N MET A 465 -18.47 1.88 -6.43
CA MET A 465 -19.34 3.06 -6.33
C MET A 465 -18.55 4.36 -6.54
N GLN A 466 -17.33 4.44 -6.00
CA GLN A 466 -16.43 5.58 -6.15
C GLN A 466 -15.96 5.76 -7.61
N LYS A 467 -15.67 4.65 -8.30
CA LYS A 467 -15.38 4.64 -9.74
C LYS A 467 -16.57 5.15 -10.57
N ILE A 468 -17.78 4.66 -10.28
CA ILE A 468 -19.02 5.16 -10.91
C ILE A 468 -19.22 6.65 -10.63
N HIS A 469 -18.98 7.11 -9.39
CA HIS A 469 -19.03 8.53 -9.03
C HIS A 469 -18.05 9.38 -9.85
N ASN A 470 -16.83 8.88 -10.05
CA ASN A 470 -15.80 9.55 -10.84
C ASN A 470 -15.96 9.41 -12.35
N ARG A 471 -16.92 8.60 -12.83
CA ARG A 471 -17.02 8.15 -14.23
C ARG A 471 -15.73 7.50 -14.73
N ASP A 472 -14.99 6.88 -13.82
CA ASP A 472 -13.83 6.07 -14.12
C ASP A 472 -14.30 4.63 -14.36
N PHE A 473 -14.45 4.28 -15.63
CA PHE A 473 -14.87 2.94 -16.04
C PHE A 473 -13.70 2.08 -16.52
N GLU A 474 -12.46 2.50 -16.21
CA GLU A 474 -11.28 1.70 -16.50
C GLU A 474 -11.31 0.40 -15.68
N GLY A 475 -11.16 -0.72 -16.39
CA GLY A 475 -11.27 -2.07 -15.82
C GLY A 475 -12.70 -2.63 -15.70
N PHE A 476 -13.74 -1.91 -16.14
CA PHE A 476 -15.10 -2.48 -16.19
C PHE A 476 -15.23 -3.45 -17.35
N THR A 477 -15.69 -4.67 -17.07
CA THR A 477 -15.98 -5.67 -18.12
C THR A 477 -17.19 -5.25 -18.98
N PRO A 478 -17.35 -5.77 -20.21
CA PRO A 478 -18.53 -5.50 -21.04
C PRO A 478 -19.86 -5.81 -20.32
N GLU A 479 -19.89 -6.85 -19.49
CA GLU A 479 -21.07 -7.24 -18.70
C GLU A 479 -21.37 -6.19 -17.63
N MET A 480 -20.34 -5.68 -16.94
CA MET A 480 -20.49 -4.59 -15.97
C MET A 480 -21.00 -3.32 -16.64
N LYS A 481 -20.40 -2.92 -17.77
CA LYS A 481 -20.84 -1.76 -18.55
C LYS A 481 -22.31 -1.90 -18.95
N THR A 482 -22.72 -3.08 -19.39
CA THR A 482 -24.13 -3.38 -19.71
C THR A 482 -25.03 -3.30 -18.46
N MET A 483 -24.62 -3.88 -17.33
CA MET A 483 -25.38 -3.91 -16.08
C MET A 483 -25.66 -2.50 -15.54
N PHE A 484 -24.70 -1.59 -15.69
CA PHE A 484 -24.76 -0.21 -15.25
C PHE A 484 -25.23 0.77 -16.35
N GLY A 485 -25.53 0.28 -17.57
CA GLY A 485 -26.00 1.15 -18.67
C GLY A 485 -24.94 2.18 -19.09
N ILE A 486 -23.69 1.74 -19.18
CA ILE A 486 -22.55 2.53 -19.66
C ILE A 486 -22.33 2.14 -21.13
N ASP A 487 -22.40 3.11 -22.04
CA ASP A 487 -22.16 2.87 -23.46
C ASP A 487 -20.67 2.69 -23.80
N ALA A 488 -20.37 2.36 -25.06
CA ALA A 488 -18.99 2.14 -25.51
C ALA A 488 -18.11 3.40 -25.43
N GLN A 489 -18.71 4.59 -25.36
CA GLN A 489 -18.06 5.89 -25.24
C GLN A 489 -17.96 6.35 -23.78
N GLY A 490 -18.43 5.55 -22.81
CA GLY A 490 -18.42 5.89 -21.39
C GLY A 490 -19.55 6.83 -20.96
N ASN A 491 -20.54 7.11 -21.80
CA ASN A 491 -21.71 7.87 -21.39
C ASN A 491 -22.64 6.97 -20.58
N THR A 492 -23.22 7.54 -19.53
CA THR A 492 -24.23 6.87 -18.74
C THR A 492 -25.18 7.87 -18.09
N GLU A 493 -26.46 7.50 -18.02
CA GLU A 493 -27.46 8.18 -17.17
C GLU A 493 -27.33 7.75 -15.70
N THR A 494 -26.54 6.70 -15.44
CA THR A 494 -26.33 6.06 -14.14
C THR A 494 -25.18 6.74 -13.40
N THR A 495 -25.48 7.77 -12.61
CA THR A 495 -24.48 8.43 -11.75
C THR A 495 -24.69 8.12 -10.28
N LEU A 496 -23.65 8.22 -9.45
CA LEU A 496 -23.76 8.22 -8.00
C LEU A 496 -23.19 9.53 -7.48
N ASN A 497 -23.96 10.62 -7.58
CA ASN A 497 -23.47 11.95 -7.22
C ASN A 497 -23.86 12.37 -5.80
N THR A 498 -24.93 11.78 -5.26
CA THR A 498 -25.57 12.27 -4.03
C THR A 498 -25.30 11.41 -2.81
N ASN A 499 -25.33 10.08 -2.95
CA ASN A 499 -24.95 9.15 -1.88
C ASN A 499 -24.18 7.93 -2.43
N PHE A 500 -23.04 7.64 -1.85
CA PHE A 500 -22.26 6.43 -2.11
C PHE A 500 -21.29 6.16 -0.96
N LEU A 501 -20.67 4.98 -0.95
CA LEU A 501 -19.69 4.60 0.07
C LEU A 501 -18.33 5.21 -0.25
N ASP A 502 -18.13 6.50 0.03
CA ASP A 502 -16.79 7.06 0.18
C ASP A 502 -16.11 6.49 1.45
N PRO A 503 -14.77 6.55 1.59
CA PRO A 503 -14.06 6.03 2.76
C PRO A 503 -14.63 6.51 4.11
N GLY A 504 -14.99 7.80 4.22
CA GLY A 504 -15.55 8.35 5.46
C GLY A 504 -16.92 7.76 5.79
N THR A 505 -17.79 7.63 4.80
CA THR A 505 -19.11 7.00 4.96
C THR A 505 -18.99 5.50 5.27
N LEU A 506 -18.11 4.79 4.57
CA LEU A 506 -17.84 3.37 4.80
C LEU A 506 -17.36 3.11 6.23
N PHE A 507 -16.38 3.88 6.72
CA PHE A 507 -15.85 3.70 8.08
C PHE A 507 -16.87 3.99 9.17
N LYS A 508 -17.80 4.92 8.94
CA LYS A 508 -18.89 5.22 9.89
C LYS A 508 -19.83 4.03 10.10
N LEU A 509 -20.01 3.17 9.09
CA LEU A 509 -20.84 1.95 9.23
C LEU A 509 -20.37 1.01 10.34
N PHE A 510 -19.10 1.09 10.75
CA PHE A 510 -18.51 0.21 11.75
C PHE A 510 -18.31 0.90 13.12
N GLY A 511 -18.59 2.20 13.23
CA GLY A 511 -18.29 2.97 14.44
C GLY A 511 -19.08 2.55 15.69
N GLU A 512 -20.23 1.90 15.51
CA GLU A 512 -21.11 1.45 16.60
C GLU A 512 -21.11 -0.07 16.78
N TRP A 513 -20.30 -0.81 16.01
CA TRP A 513 -20.34 -2.27 16.01
C TRP A 513 -20.02 -2.86 17.39
N GLU A 514 -19.00 -2.34 18.07
CA GLU A 514 -18.63 -2.82 19.41
C GLU A 514 -19.78 -2.69 20.42
N LEU A 515 -20.53 -1.59 20.37
CA LEU A 515 -21.69 -1.34 21.22
C LEU A 515 -22.87 -2.24 20.86
N ALA A 516 -23.15 -2.42 19.57
CA ALA A 516 -24.19 -3.31 19.07
C ALA A 516 -23.93 -4.76 19.50
N ARG A 517 -22.71 -5.24 19.28
CA ARG A 517 -22.25 -6.57 19.71
C ARG A 517 -22.35 -6.74 21.22
N ALA A 518 -21.95 -5.74 22.01
CA ALA A 518 -22.08 -5.78 23.48
C ALA A 518 -23.53 -5.90 23.96
N ARG A 519 -24.50 -5.45 23.14
CA ARG A 519 -25.94 -5.62 23.38
C ARG A 519 -26.49 -6.95 22.86
N GLY A 520 -25.62 -7.83 22.37
CA GLY A 520 -25.98 -9.15 21.83
C GLY A 520 -26.48 -9.13 20.39
N GLN A 521 -26.29 -8.04 19.65
CA GLN A 521 -26.67 -7.98 18.23
C GLN A 521 -25.67 -8.79 17.38
N HIS A 522 -26.18 -9.63 16.48
CA HIS A 522 -25.35 -10.34 15.51
C HIS A 522 -24.91 -9.41 14.38
N PHE A 523 -23.76 -9.70 13.76
CA PHE A 523 -23.18 -8.84 12.73
C PHE A 523 -24.08 -8.68 11.51
N ALA A 524 -24.74 -9.77 11.08
CA ALA A 524 -25.70 -9.72 9.98
C ALA A 524 -26.86 -8.76 10.25
N ASP A 525 -27.44 -8.80 11.46
CA ASP A 525 -28.53 -7.90 11.85
C ASP A 525 -28.06 -6.44 11.94
N TYR A 526 -26.82 -6.24 12.41
CA TYR A 526 -26.21 -4.92 12.46
C TYR A 526 -26.00 -4.34 11.06
N MET A 527 -25.39 -5.12 10.16
CA MET A 527 -25.16 -4.69 8.78
C MET A 527 -26.48 -4.52 8.01
N GLN A 528 -27.49 -5.34 8.28
CA GLN A 528 -28.85 -5.18 7.75
C GLN A 528 -29.43 -3.82 8.12
N ALA A 529 -29.33 -3.41 9.39
CA ALA A 529 -29.81 -2.12 9.85
C ALA A 529 -29.00 -0.97 9.22
N LYS A 530 -27.67 -1.02 9.28
CA LYS A 530 -26.80 0.07 8.82
C LYS A 530 -26.81 0.28 7.31
N LEU A 531 -26.76 -0.80 6.52
CA LEU A 531 -26.92 -0.69 5.07
C LEU A 531 -28.36 -0.31 4.71
N GLY A 532 -29.36 -0.76 5.47
CA GLY A 532 -30.76 -0.41 5.25
C GLY A 532 -30.99 1.09 5.42
N GLU A 533 -30.44 1.67 6.49
CA GLU A 533 -30.41 3.10 6.75
C GLU A 533 -29.70 3.87 5.62
N PHE A 534 -28.52 3.40 5.21
CA PHE A 534 -27.74 4.02 4.13
C PHE A 534 -28.46 4.01 2.78
N VAL A 535 -29.03 2.87 2.37
CA VAL A 535 -29.77 2.71 1.10
C VAL A 535 -31.09 3.46 1.09
N SER A 536 -31.66 3.72 2.27
CA SER A 536 -32.96 4.39 2.42
C SER A 536 -32.83 5.84 2.87
N ASP A 537 -31.60 6.40 2.95
CA ASP A 537 -31.37 7.75 3.50
C ASP A 537 -32.04 8.83 2.62
N PRO A 538 -33.10 9.49 3.12
CA PRO A 538 -33.83 10.49 2.35
C PRO A 538 -33.03 11.79 2.14
N LYS A 539 -31.96 12.03 2.90
CA LYS A 539 -31.13 13.25 2.78
C LYS A 539 -30.22 13.21 1.55
N THR A 540 -29.89 12.01 1.10
CA THR A 540 -28.79 11.79 0.16
C THR A 540 -29.24 10.97 -1.04
N LEU A 541 -30.34 10.21 -1.01
CA LEU A 541 -30.90 9.51 -2.17
C LEU A 541 -32.27 10.10 -2.56
N SER A 542 -32.24 11.31 -3.15
CA SER A 542 -33.46 11.97 -3.67
C SER A 542 -33.91 11.45 -5.04
N THR A 543 -33.08 10.65 -5.71
CA THR A 543 -33.29 10.10 -7.06
C THR A 543 -33.44 8.57 -7.03
N PRO A 544 -34.59 8.01 -7.44
CA PRO A 544 -34.81 6.56 -7.50
C PRO A 544 -33.76 5.78 -8.31
N GLU A 545 -33.15 6.42 -9.31
CA GLU A 545 -32.15 5.84 -10.21
C GLU A 545 -30.80 5.63 -9.53
N GLU A 546 -30.35 6.57 -8.69
CA GLU A 546 -29.09 6.43 -7.92
C GLU A 546 -29.22 5.31 -6.88
N ARG A 547 -30.38 5.23 -6.20
CA ARG A 547 -30.68 4.13 -5.27
C ARG A 547 -30.64 2.77 -5.98
N LYS A 548 -31.24 2.66 -7.16
CA LYS A 548 -31.23 1.41 -7.95
C LYS A 548 -29.81 1.03 -8.38
N THR A 549 -28.99 2.02 -8.73
CA THR A 549 -27.57 1.79 -9.09
C THR A 549 -26.79 1.25 -7.92
N LEU A 550 -26.91 1.89 -6.76
CA LEU A 550 -26.26 1.48 -5.53
C LEU A 550 -26.67 0.04 -5.14
N GLN A 551 -27.97 -0.28 -5.23
CA GLN A 551 -28.48 -1.64 -4.98
C GLN A 551 -27.95 -2.67 -5.99
N LYS A 552 -27.83 -2.33 -7.28
CA LYS A 552 -27.19 -3.20 -8.28
C LYS A 552 -25.74 -3.50 -7.91
N VAL A 553 -24.98 -2.49 -7.49
CA VAL A 553 -23.59 -2.68 -7.04
C VAL A 553 -23.59 -3.64 -5.85
N LEU A 554 -24.32 -3.35 -4.77
CA LEU A 554 -24.36 -4.22 -3.58
C LEU A 554 -24.75 -5.67 -3.92
N HIS A 555 -25.74 -5.86 -4.80
CA HIS A 555 -26.16 -7.18 -5.25
C HIS A 555 -25.08 -7.90 -6.05
N SER A 556 -24.36 -7.21 -6.95
CA SER A 556 -23.28 -7.81 -7.76
C SER A 556 -22.11 -8.33 -6.93
N PHE A 557 -21.91 -7.80 -5.71
CA PHE A 557 -20.90 -8.27 -4.76
C PHE A 557 -21.44 -9.29 -3.75
N GLY A 558 -22.69 -9.75 -3.93
CA GLY A 558 -23.33 -10.72 -3.03
C GLY A 558 -23.62 -10.18 -1.62
N LEU A 559 -23.66 -8.85 -1.44
CA LEU A 559 -23.89 -8.22 -0.14
C LEU A 559 -25.38 -8.22 0.24
N ILE A 560 -26.26 -8.25 -0.77
CA ILE A 560 -27.72 -8.26 -0.62
C ILE A 560 -28.38 -9.25 -1.60
N THR A 561 -29.57 -9.77 -1.27
CA THR A 561 -30.28 -10.80 -2.08
C THR A 561 -30.96 -10.28 -3.34
N GLY A 562 -31.25 -8.98 -3.43
CA GLY A 562 -32.01 -8.39 -4.54
C GLY A 562 -31.42 -7.09 -5.05
N ALA A 563 -31.49 -6.88 -6.37
CA ALA A 563 -31.00 -5.65 -7.03
C ALA A 563 -31.97 -4.46 -6.98
N SER A 564 -33.15 -4.62 -6.35
CA SER A 564 -34.15 -3.57 -6.18
C SER A 564 -35.08 -3.86 -5.01
N GLY A 565 -35.61 -2.83 -4.35
CA GLY A 565 -36.61 -2.96 -3.28
C GLY A 565 -35.99 -2.88 -1.88
N ASP A 566 -36.57 -3.59 -0.92
CA ASP A 566 -36.00 -3.72 0.42
C ASP A 566 -34.74 -4.60 0.35
N ILE A 567 -33.69 -4.18 1.05
CA ILE A 567 -32.44 -4.95 1.05
C ILE A 567 -32.53 -6.07 2.09
N GLN A 568 -31.92 -7.21 1.79
CA GLN A 568 -31.66 -8.27 2.75
C GLN A 568 -30.20 -8.66 2.66
N VAL A 569 -29.45 -8.44 3.73
CA VAL A 569 -28.02 -8.72 3.83
C VAL A 569 -27.76 -10.21 3.80
N VAL A 570 -26.72 -10.61 3.06
CA VAL A 570 -26.29 -12.00 2.94
C VAL A 570 -24.89 -12.15 3.53
N ILE A 571 -24.79 -12.91 4.60
CA ILE A 571 -23.51 -13.34 5.17
C ILE A 571 -23.58 -14.86 5.24
N GLY A 572 -22.68 -15.54 4.54
CA GLY A 572 -22.57 -16.99 4.62
C GLY A 572 -22.22 -17.41 6.05
N LYS A 573 -22.60 -18.63 6.45
CA LYS A 573 -22.17 -19.22 7.72
C LYS A 573 -21.54 -20.56 7.40
N LEU A 574 -20.28 -20.76 7.81
CA LEU A 574 -19.65 -22.07 7.73
C LEU A 574 -20.10 -22.90 8.95
N GLU A 575 -20.29 -24.21 8.76
CA GLU A 575 -20.47 -25.12 9.89
C GLU A 575 -19.18 -25.07 10.74
N ASP A 576 -19.34 -24.94 12.07
CA ASP A 576 -18.25 -24.84 13.05
C ASP A 576 -17.36 -23.58 12.96
N GLU A 577 -17.88 -22.48 12.42
CA GLU A 577 -17.15 -21.22 12.33
C GLU A 577 -17.00 -20.50 13.67
N ARG A 578 -15.75 -20.14 14.03
CA ARG A 578 -15.45 -19.29 15.18
C ARG A 578 -15.87 -17.84 14.93
N GLY A 579 -16.46 -17.20 15.93
CA GLY A 579 -16.79 -15.77 15.92
C GLY A 579 -15.59 -14.82 16.15
N TYR A 580 -14.36 -15.33 16.01
CA TYR A 580 -13.13 -14.56 16.17
C TYR A 580 -12.00 -15.13 15.30
N ILE A 581 -11.03 -14.28 14.98
CA ILE A 581 -9.81 -14.59 14.23
C ILE A 581 -8.61 -14.33 15.14
N LEU A 582 -7.78 -15.36 15.33
CA LEU A 582 -6.57 -15.29 16.15
C LEU A 582 -5.43 -14.53 15.43
N PRO A 583 -4.41 -14.03 16.15
CA PRO A 583 -3.28 -13.33 15.55
C PRO A 583 -2.57 -14.13 14.46
N SER A 584 -2.31 -15.42 14.70
CA SER A 584 -1.69 -16.30 13.69
C SER A 584 -2.52 -16.45 12.40
N GLU A 585 -3.80 -16.16 12.44
CA GLU A 585 -4.74 -16.30 11.31
C GLU A 585 -5.05 -14.97 10.63
N MET A 586 -4.50 -13.86 11.16
CA MET A 586 -4.87 -12.50 10.78
C MET A 586 -4.54 -12.17 9.33
N ALA A 587 -3.48 -12.74 8.75
CA ALA A 587 -3.18 -12.57 7.32
C ALA A 587 -4.20 -13.24 6.40
N GLY A 588 -5.22 -13.89 6.99
CA GLY A 588 -6.02 -14.92 6.35
C GLY A 588 -5.20 -16.19 6.20
N ARG A 589 -5.84 -17.32 5.86
CA ARG A 589 -5.10 -18.39 5.19
C ARG A 589 -4.47 -17.76 3.96
N VAL A 590 -3.14 -17.57 3.97
CA VAL A 590 -2.38 -16.85 2.94
C VAL A 590 -2.65 -17.48 1.57
N ALA A 591 -3.65 -16.91 0.90
CA ALA A 591 -4.18 -17.12 -0.45
C ALA A 591 -5.68 -16.90 -0.35
N LEU A 592 -6.15 -15.66 -0.55
CA LEU A 592 -7.48 -15.27 -1.07
C LEU A 592 -7.75 -13.77 -0.83
N SER A 593 -6.89 -12.89 -1.34
CA SER A 593 -7.34 -11.52 -1.64
C SER A 593 -6.74 -11.05 -2.96
N ASN A 594 -7.05 -11.83 -4.01
CA ASN A 594 -7.36 -11.33 -5.35
C ASN A 594 -8.55 -12.15 -5.90
N GLU A 595 -9.57 -12.34 -5.06
CA GLU A 595 -10.91 -12.64 -5.59
C GLU A 595 -11.43 -11.36 -6.24
N ASN A 596 -11.29 -11.27 -7.55
CA ASN A 596 -12.15 -10.43 -8.36
C ASN A 596 -13.61 -10.82 -8.02
N PRO A 597 -14.45 -9.91 -7.50
CA PRO A 597 -15.80 -10.22 -7.01
C PRO A 597 -16.75 -10.84 -8.05
N MET A 598 -16.35 -10.86 -9.32
CA MET A 598 -17.19 -11.27 -10.44
C MET A 598 -16.56 -12.35 -11.33
N GLY A 599 -15.50 -13.04 -10.87
CA GLY A 599 -14.88 -14.12 -11.63
C GLY A 599 -14.93 -15.44 -10.89
N THR A 600 -15.79 -16.36 -11.33
CA THR A 600 -15.68 -17.77 -10.97
C THR A 600 -14.37 -18.33 -11.50
N SER A 601 -13.33 -18.37 -10.68
CA SER A 601 -12.21 -19.30 -10.89
C SER A 601 -11.79 -19.89 -9.54
N SER A 602 -12.14 -21.17 -9.35
CA SER A 602 -11.72 -21.96 -8.19
C SER A 602 -10.18 -22.03 -8.13
N PRO A 603 -9.58 -22.36 -6.98
CA PRO A 603 -8.14 -22.66 -6.90
C PRO A 603 -7.66 -23.70 -7.93
N GLU A 604 -8.56 -24.57 -8.39
CA GLU A 604 -8.32 -25.54 -9.46
C GLU A 604 -8.27 -24.87 -10.85
N ALA A 605 -9.11 -23.87 -11.11
CA ALA A 605 -9.05 -23.05 -12.32
C ALA A 605 -7.80 -22.14 -12.35
N ARG A 606 -7.36 -21.63 -11.19
CA ARG A 606 -6.10 -20.86 -11.06
C ARG A 606 -4.85 -21.70 -11.34
N ARG A 607 -4.85 -22.96 -10.89
CA ARG A 607 -3.85 -23.95 -11.31
C ARG A 607 -3.99 -24.28 -12.78
N ALA A 608 -5.20 -24.40 -13.32
CA ALA A 608 -5.43 -24.71 -14.73
C ALA A 608 -4.89 -23.64 -15.68
N ALA A 609 -5.10 -22.34 -15.39
CA ALA A 609 -4.64 -21.21 -16.22
C ALA A 609 -3.11 -21.08 -16.24
N SER A 610 -2.46 -21.11 -15.08
CA SER A 610 -0.97 -21.11 -15.00
C SER A 610 -0.39 -22.36 -15.67
N SER A 611 -1.05 -23.51 -15.49
CA SER A 611 -0.67 -24.76 -16.16
C SER A 611 -0.95 -24.73 -17.67
N GLU A 612 -1.87 -23.89 -18.15
CA GLU A 612 -2.19 -23.78 -19.58
C GLU A 612 -1.12 -22.96 -20.31
N PHE A 613 -0.72 -21.80 -19.79
CA PHE A 613 0.42 -21.05 -20.33
C PHE A 613 1.69 -21.90 -20.35
N GLN A 614 1.98 -22.59 -19.24
CA GLN A 614 3.15 -23.47 -19.15
C GLN A 614 3.07 -24.62 -20.15
N ARG A 615 1.92 -25.32 -20.26
CA ARG A 615 1.75 -26.41 -21.23
C ARG A 615 1.84 -25.94 -22.69
N ASN A 616 1.25 -24.78 -23.01
CA ASN A 616 1.28 -24.24 -24.37
C ASN A 616 2.70 -23.88 -24.80
N GLU A 617 3.45 -23.24 -23.91
CA GLU A 617 4.85 -22.90 -24.15
C GLU A 617 5.75 -24.14 -24.19
N GLU A 618 5.56 -25.10 -23.28
CA GLU A 618 6.30 -26.36 -23.28
C GLU A 618 6.06 -27.15 -24.58
N GLN A 619 4.81 -27.25 -25.03
CA GLN A 619 4.46 -27.92 -26.28
C GLN A 619 5.08 -27.21 -27.48
N TYR A 620 4.99 -25.87 -27.54
CA TYR A 620 5.61 -25.09 -28.61
C TYR A 620 7.13 -25.33 -28.65
N TRP A 621 7.83 -25.17 -27.53
CA TRP A 621 9.27 -25.32 -27.49
C TRP A 621 9.72 -26.76 -27.73
N LYS A 622 8.92 -27.75 -27.35
CA LYS A 622 9.18 -29.16 -27.70
C LYS A 622 9.17 -29.37 -29.21
N ASP A 623 8.16 -28.85 -29.88
CA ASP A 623 8.02 -28.96 -31.33
C ASP A 623 9.06 -28.11 -32.08
N LYS A 624 9.41 -26.94 -31.50
CA LYS A 624 10.37 -26.00 -32.08
C LYS A 624 11.81 -26.43 -31.91
N LEU A 625 12.22 -26.92 -30.74
CA LEU A 625 13.61 -27.30 -30.42
C LEU A 625 13.97 -28.71 -30.92
N LYS A 626 12.99 -29.62 -30.95
CA LYS A 626 13.17 -31.03 -31.35
C LYS A 626 14.36 -31.71 -30.66
N PRO A 627 14.43 -31.71 -29.32
CA PRO A 627 15.61 -32.17 -28.59
C PRO A 627 16.03 -33.59 -29.00
N ALA A 628 17.34 -33.77 -29.24
CA ALA A 628 17.89 -35.07 -29.60
C ALA A 628 17.80 -36.08 -28.44
N SER A 629 17.91 -37.37 -28.76
CA SER A 629 17.85 -38.43 -27.74
C SER A 629 18.89 -38.19 -26.63
N GLY A 630 18.43 -38.10 -25.37
CA GLY A 630 19.27 -37.80 -24.21
C GLY A 630 19.49 -36.31 -23.91
N SER A 631 19.01 -35.40 -24.78
CA SER A 631 18.98 -33.96 -24.49
C SER A 631 17.62 -33.59 -23.88
N VAL A 632 17.63 -32.76 -22.86
CA VAL A 632 16.42 -32.25 -22.19
C VAL A 632 16.44 -30.73 -22.27
N PHE A 633 15.28 -30.12 -22.45
CA PHE A 633 15.07 -28.71 -22.14
C PHE A 633 14.01 -28.63 -21.05
N GLU A 634 14.03 -27.53 -20.30
CA GLU A 634 13.11 -27.30 -19.19
C GLU A 634 12.45 -25.94 -19.40
N ILE A 635 11.13 -25.86 -19.24
CA ILE A 635 10.44 -24.58 -19.05
C ILE A 635 10.37 -24.37 -17.54
N PRO A 636 11.05 -23.34 -16.97
CA PRO A 636 10.95 -23.05 -15.55
C PRO A 636 9.49 -22.90 -15.11
N GLU A 637 9.16 -23.26 -13.88
CA GLU A 637 7.82 -23.00 -13.35
C GLU A 637 7.57 -21.49 -13.32
N LEU A 638 6.37 -21.07 -13.74
CA LEU A 638 5.99 -19.67 -13.68
C LEU A 638 6.00 -19.21 -12.21
N PRO A 639 6.70 -18.12 -11.86
CA PRO A 639 6.92 -17.77 -10.46
C PRO A 639 5.60 -17.56 -9.70
N ARG A 640 5.50 -18.16 -8.51
CA ARG A 640 4.30 -18.09 -7.65
C ARG A 640 3.97 -16.67 -7.19
N SER A 641 4.93 -15.75 -7.28
CA SER A 641 4.76 -14.33 -7.01
C SER A 641 3.95 -13.60 -8.08
N ILE A 642 3.75 -14.20 -9.26
CA ILE A 642 2.92 -13.62 -10.31
C ILE A 642 1.45 -13.99 -10.05
N PRO A 643 0.59 -12.99 -9.79
CA PRO A 643 -0.80 -13.27 -9.52
C PRO A 643 -1.51 -13.82 -10.78
N PRO A 644 -2.32 -14.89 -10.69
CA PRO A 644 -2.99 -15.50 -11.85
C PRO A 644 -3.88 -14.52 -12.63
N GLU A 645 -4.60 -13.64 -11.94
CA GLU A 645 -5.41 -12.57 -12.53
C GLU A 645 -4.59 -11.57 -13.35
N SER A 646 -3.30 -11.37 -13.02
CA SER A 646 -2.39 -10.57 -13.84
C SER A 646 -2.09 -11.28 -15.16
N LEU A 647 -2.00 -12.62 -15.15
CA LEU A 647 -1.81 -13.42 -16.37
C LEU A 647 -3.06 -13.47 -17.25
N GLU A 648 -4.26 -13.47 -16.65
CA GLU A 648 -5.54 -13.43 -17.38
C GLU A 648 -5.68 -12.15 -18.22
N LYS A 649 -5.16 -11.00 -17.75
CA LYS A 649 -5.14 -9.75 -18.54
C LYS A 649 -4.43 -9.91 -19.87
N PHE A 650 -3.33 -10.67 -19.89
CA PHE A 650 -2.56 -10.95 -21.12
C PHE A 650 -3.14 -12.10 -21.95
N ALA A 651 -4.00 -12.94 -21.36
CA ALA A 651 -4.72 -13.98 -22.10
C ALA A 651 -5.73 -13.40 -23.10
N GLY A 652 -6.22 -12.17 -22.86
CA GLY A 652 -7.17 -11.48 -23.74
C GLY A 652 -6.55 -10.63 -24.85
N ASP A 653 -5.24 -10.34 -24.80
CA ASP A 653 -4.52 -9.46 -25.74
C ASP A 653 -3.35 -10.19 -26.42
N THR A 654 -3.59 -11.46 -26.80
CA THR A 654 -2.53 -12.36 -27.30
C THR A 654 -1.83 -11.90 -28.58
N GLU A 655 -2.41 -10.93 -29.29
CA GLU A 655 -1.89 -10.38 -30.54
C GLU A 655 -0.90 -9.23 -30.31
N ASN A 656 -1.00 -8.50 -29.19
CA ASN A 656 -0.14 -7.33 -28.92
C ASN A 656 0.79 -7.51 -27.73
N VAL A 657 0.32 -8.04 -26.60
CA VAL A 657 1.11 -8.26 -25.37
C VAL A 657 0.91 -9.68 -24.86
N GLY A 658 2.00 -10.43 -24.66
CA GLY A 658 1.93 -11.84 -24.30
C GLY A 658 2.91 -12.25 -23.21
N VAL A 659 2.47 -13.21 -22.39
CA VAL A 659 3.31 -13.98 -21.49
C VAL A 659 4.08 -15.02 -22.32
N ARG A 660 5.41 -15.02 -22.24
CA ARG A 660 6.29 -15.90 -23.02
C ARG A 660 7.35 -16.53 -22.12
N SER A 661 7.72 -17.76 -22.45
CA SER A 661 8.78 -18.48 -21.77
C SER A 661 10.06 -18.51 -22.61
N PHE A 662 11.18 -18.49 -21.91
CA PHE A 662 12.49 -18.84 -22.42
C PHE A 662 12.85 -20.24 -21.90
N PRO A 663 13.09 -21.24 -22.77
CA PRO A 663 13.46 -22.57 -22.33
C PRO A 663 14.89 -22.58 -21.80
N LYS A 664 15.09 -23.26 -20.67
CA LYS A 664 16.42 -23.60 -20.18
C LYS A 664 17.01 -24.71 -21.06
N LEU A 665 18.13 -24.39 -21.69
CA LEU A 665 18.88 -25.22 -22.61
C LEU A 665 20.27 -25.54 -22.02
N ASP A 666 20.79 -26.72 -22.30
CA ASP A 666 22.18 -27.07 -22.00
C ASP A 666 23.08 -26.70 -23.20
N ILE A 667 23.39 -25.40 -23.29
CA ILE A 667 24.31 -24.86 -24.32
C ILE A 667 25.78 -24.98 -23.91
N GLY A 668 26.04 -25.26 -22.63
CA GLY A 668 27.35 -25.32 -21.99
C GLY A 668 27.81 -23.98 -21.41
N THR A 669 29.11 -23.86 -21.18
CA THR A 669 29.70 -22.78 -20.37
C THR A 669 30.53 -21.80 -21.20
N PRO A 670 30.85 -20.59 -20.65
CA PRO A 670 31.81 -19.68 -21.26
C PRO A 670 33.17 -20.35 -21.56
N ASP A 671 33.61 -21.26 -20.68
CA ASP A 671 34.86 -22.01 -20.85
C ASP A 671 34.81 -22.98 -22.03
N ASP A 672 33.66 -23.63 -22.26
CA ASP A 672 33.47 -24.48 -23.44
C ASP A 672 33.59 -23.67 -24.73
N LEU A 673 32.96 -22.49 -24.77
CA LEU A 673 33.01 -21.59 -25.93
C LEU A 673 34.44 -21.09 -26.21
N ARG A 674 35.25 -20.86 -25.17
CA ARG A 674 36.67 -20.46 -25.32
C ARG A 674 37.56 -21.61 -25.76
N ARG A 675 37.30 -22.83 -25.29
CA ARG A 675 38.10 -24.03 -25.63
C ARG A 675 37.76 -24.56 -27.03
N MET A 676 36.51 -24.45 -27.44
CA MET A 676 36.03 -24.91 -28.76
C MET A 676 36.16 -23.80 -29.80
N ASN A 677 36.23 -24.17 -31.08
CA ASN A 677 35.92 -23.19 -32.13
C ASN A 677 34.43 -22.83 -32.02
N VAL A 678 34.07 -21.55 -32.17
CA VAL A 678 32.69 -21.06 -32.16
C VAL A 678 31.77 -21.89 -33.06
N GLY A 679 32.24 -22.29 -34.25
CA GLY A 679 31.46 -23.14 -35.15
C GLY A 679 31.13 -24.51 -34.52
N ALA A 680 32.11 -25.15 -33.87
CA ALA A 680 31.92 -26.43 -33.20
C ALA A 680 31.02 -26.30 -31.95
N PHE A 681 31.11 -25.18 -31.23
CA PHE A 681 30.23 -24.88 -30.11
C PHE A 681 28.77 -24.75 -30.57
N LEU A 682 28.53 -24.03 -31.67
CA LEU A 682 27.20 -23.87 -32.25
C LEU A 682 26.65 -25.17 -32.84
N THR A 683 27.48 -25.95 -33.52
CA THR A 683 27.09 -27.29 -34.01
C THR A 683 26.70 -28.20 -32.85
N ARG A 684 27.41 -28.15 -31.71
CA ARG A 684 27.03 -28.92 -30.51
C ARG A 684 25.64 -28.53 -29.98
N ILE A 685 25.29 -27.25 -30.02
CA ILE A 685 23.94 -26.77 -29.63
C ILE A 685 22.90 -27.30 -30.63
N GLU A 686 23.16 -27.19 -31.93
CA GLU A 686 22.27 -27.70 -32.99
C GLU A 686 22.12 -29.23 -32.92
N GLU A 687 23.16 -29.99 -32.58
CA GLU A 687 23.08 -31.44 -32.38
C GLU A 687 22.18 -31.83 -31.20
N ARG A 688 22.16 -31.03 -30.13
CA ARG A 688 21.31 -31.23 -28.95
C ARG A 688 19.88 -30.75 -29.19
N TYR A 689 19.74 -29.63 -29.91
CA TYR A 689 18.46 -29.00 -30.26
C TYR A 689 18.37 -28.75 -31.78
N PRO A 690 18.16 -29.80 -32.60
CA PRO A 690 18.10 -29.73 -34.07
C PRO A 690 17.14 -28.69 -34.66
N GLY A 691 16.14 -28.26 -33.89
CA GLY A 691 15.23 -27.21 -34.28
C GLY A 691 15.81 -25.78 -34.20
N LEU A 692 16.95 -25.59 -33.52
CA LEU A 692 17.73 -24.36 -33.51
C LEU A 692 18.95 -24.52 -34.42
N ARG A 693 18.78 -24.09 -35.67
CA ARG A 693 19.79 -24.25 -36.71
C ARG A 693 20.90 -23.20 -36.60
N VAL A 694 22.13 -23.57 -36.92
CA VAL A 694 23.21 -22.59 -37.10
C VAL A 694 22.93 -21.76 -38.34
N TYR A 695 22.79 -20.45 -38.20
CA TYR A 695 22.33 -19.58 -39.28
C TYR A 695 23.19 -19.69 -40.56
N GLU A 696 24.51 -19.81 -40.40
CA GLU A 696 25.46 -19.89 -41.52
C GLU A 696 25.29 -21.17 -42.36
N THR A 697 24.73 -22.24 -41.81
CA THR A 697 24.53 -23.52 -42.51
C THR A 697 23.20 -23.58 -43.27
N LEU A 698 22.29 -22.62 -43.03
CA LEU A 698 21.00 -22.55 -43.70
C LEU A 698 21.12 -22.24 -45.20
N SER A 699 20.33 -22.93 -46.01
CA SER A 699 20.12 -22.60 -47.42
C SER A 699 19.42 -21.25 -47.59
N ASN A 700 19.45 -20.68 -48.80
CA ASN A 700 18.77 -19.41 -49.07
C ASN A 700 17.25 -19.50 -48.86
N ALA A 701 16.64 -20.66 -49.12
CA ALA A 701 15.22 -20.88 -48.85
C ALA A 701 14.93 -20.87 -47.34
N GLU A 702 15.71 -21.61 -46.55
CA GLU A 702 15.56 -21.66 -45.08
C GLU A 702 15.86 -20.31 -44.42
N LYS A 703 16.77 -19.51 -44.98
CA LYS A 703 17.05 -18.14 -44.48
C LYS A 703 15.83 -17.23 -44.59
N ASN A 704 15.02 -17.40 -45.64
CA ASN A 704 13.79 -16.64 -45.90
C ASN A 704 12.54 -17.23 -45.21
N ASP A 705 12.61 -18.48 -44.77
CA ASP A 705 11.52 -19.14 -44.03
C ASP A 705 11.66 -18.88 -42.52
N HIS A 706 10.88 -17.94 -41.99
CA HIS A 706 10.92 -17.52 -40.59
C HIS A 706 10.38 -18.58 -39.60
N THR A 707 9.78 -19.66 -40.09
CA THR A 707 9.41 -20.82 -39.25
C THR A 707 10.62 -21.67 -38.87
N VAL A 708 11.75 -21.54 -39.57
CA VAL A 708 13.01 -22.21 -39.21
C VAL A 708 13.66 -21.51 -38.02
N GLY A 709 13.75 -22.22 -36.89
CA GLY A 709 14.43 -21.76 -35.69
C GLY A 709 15.93 -21.58 -35.92
N ARG A 710 16.49 -20.48 -35.43
CA ARG A 710 17.88 -20.09 -35.71
C ARG A 710 18.59 -19.48 -34.51
N LEU A 711 19.83 -19.89 -34.29
CA LEU A 711 20.73 -19.26 -33.33
C LEU A 711 21.20 -17.89 -33.85
N LEU A 712 21.61 -17.01 -32.94
CA LEU A 712 22.36 -15.80 -33.30
C LEU A 712 23.58 -16.17 -34.14
N ARG A 713 23.88 -15.33 -35.13
CA ARG A 713 24.99 -15.52 -36.08
C ARG A 713 26.30 -15.75 -35.37
N LYS A 714 27.21 -16.47 -36.02
CA LYS A 714 28.56 -16.78 -35.54
C LYS A 714 29.30 -15.54 -35.02
N TRP A 715 29.09 -14.38 -35.66
CA TRP A 715 29.65 -13.10 -35.23
C TRP A 715 29.35 -12.79 -33.75
N TYR A 716 28.12 -12.97 -33.28
CA TYR A 716 27.73 -12.67 -31.89
C TYR A 716 28.53 -13.55 -30.92
N TRP A 717 28.59 -14.86 -31.21
CA TRP A 717 29.31 -15.82 -30.38
C TRP A 717 30.83 -15.65 -30.43
N GLU A 718 31.38 -15.12 -31.54
CA GLU A 718 32.77 -14.68 -31.59
C GLU A 718 33.01 -13.51 -30.63
N GLN A 719 32.09 -12.54 -30.55
CA GLN A 719 32.20 -11.45 -29.58
C GLN A 719 32.09 -11.93 -28.12
N VAL A 720 31.20 -12.90 -27.86
CA VAL A 720 31.10 -13.52 -26.53
C VAL A 720 32.38 -14.27 -26.14
N ARG A 721 32.94 -15.05 -27.08
CA ARG A 721 34.21 -15.76 -26.87
C ARG A 721 35.34 -14.79 -26.54
N ASP A 722 35.40 -13.69 -27.28
CA ASP A 722 36.46 -12.68 -27.16
C ASP A 722 36.28 -11.77 -25.93
N GLY A 723 35.17 -11.91 -25.20
CA GLY A 723 34.87 -11.14 -23.99
C GLY A 723 34.32 -9.74 -24.26
N ASN A 724 33.93 -9.46 -25.51
CA ASN A 724 33.35 -8.19 -25.91
C ASN A 724 31.84 -8.11 -25.59
N ILE A 725 31.19 -9.25 -25.40
CA ILE A 725 29.80 -9.39 -24.92
C ILE A 725 29.81 -10.44 -23.81
N ASP A 726 29.01 -10.25 -22.77
CA ASP A 726 28.88 -11.24 -21.71
C ASP A 726 28.25 -12.54 -22.23
N PHE A 727 28.57 -13.66 -21.58
CA PHE A 727 27.98 -14.94 -21.95
C PHE A 727 26.47 -14.92 -21.64
N PRO A 728 25.61 -15.36 -22.59
CA PRO A 728 24.16 -15.29 -22.42
C PRO A 728 23.65 -16.38 -21.46
N GLU A 729 23.85 -16.15 -20.15
CA GLU A 729 23.45 -17.07 -19.07
C GLU A 729 21.95 -17.40 -19.08
N ILE A 730 21.12 -16.56 -19.71
CA ILE A 730 19.69 -16.81 -19.86
C ILE A 730 19.40 -18.12 -20.60
N TYR A 731 20.27 -18.57 -21.52
CA TYR A 731 20.12 -19.89 -22.15
C TYR A 731 20.18 -21.02 -21.13
N ASN A 732 21.00 -20.91 -20.09
CA ASN A 732 21.18 -21.94 -19.06
C ASN A 732 20.20 -21.82 -17.88
N LYS A 733 19.54 -20.66 -17.73
CA LYS A 733 18.57 -20.40 -16.65
C LYS A 733 17.14 -20.62 -17.09
N GLY A 734 16.81 -20.22 -18.32
CA GLY A 734 15.44 -20.07 -18.75
C GLY A 734 14.81 -18.82 -18.12
N GLY A 735 13.50 -18.66 -18.32
CA GLY A 735 12.76 -17.61 -17.64
C GLY A 735 11.39 -17.33 -18.23
N TRP A 736 10.70 -16.37 -17.65
CA TRP A 736 9.39 -15.90 -18.07
C TRP A 736 9.40 -14.39 -18.18
N PHE A 737 8.74 -13.88 -19.21
CA PHE A 737 8.59 -12.45 -19.43
C PHE A 737 7.21 -12.12 -20.00
N VAL A 738 6.71 -10.94 -19.64
CA VAL A 738 5.62 -10.29 -20.36
C VAL A 738 6.24 -9.28 -21.31
N THR A 739 5.93 -9.40 -22.59
CA THR A 739 6.48 -8.52 -23.61
C THR A 739 5.45 -8.28 -24.69
N GLU A 740 5.70 -7.27 -25.49
CA GLU A 740 4.98 -7.07 -26.74
C GLU A 740 5.30 -8.20 -27.72
N VAL A 741 4.27 -8.81 -28.32
CA VAL A 741 4.32 -10.00 -29.18
C VAL A 741 3.81 -9.73 -30.60
N MET A 742 3.65 -8.46 -30.94
CA MET A 742 3.36 -8.00 -32.30
C MET A 742 4.60 -8.06 -33.22
N PRO A 743 4.41 -8.31 -34.53
CA PRO A 743 5.47 -8.20 -35.52
C PRO A 743 6.15 -6.82 -35.45
N LYS A 744 7.43 -6.76 -35.79
CA LYS A 744 8.11 -5.46 -35.86
C LYS A 744 7.55 -4.66 -37.04
N PRO A 745 7.34 -3.35 -36.89
CA PRO A 745 6.98 -2.48 -37.99
C PRO A 745 8.03 -2.50 -39.11
N MET A 746 7.56 -2.27 -40.34
CA MET A 746 8.43 -2.02 -41.47
C MET A 746 9.13 -0.67 -41.33
N HIS A 747 10.22 -0.48 -42.06
CA HIS A 747 10.88 0.83 -42.09
C HIS A 747 9.91 1.94 -42.50
N GLY A 748 9.73 2.93 -41.62
CA GLY A 748 8.84 4.08 -41.83
C GLY A 748 7.54 4.02 -41.02
N ASP A 749 7.22 2.87 -40.43
CA ASP A 749 6.09 2.67 -39.53
C ASP A 749 6.54 2.64 -38.05
N SER A 750 5.59 2.78 -37.11
CA SER A 750 5.82 2.65 -35.68
C SER A 750 5.00 1.49 -35.12
N TYR A 751 5.39 0.99 -33.95
CA TYR A 751 4.58 0.00 -33.23
C TYR A 751 3.25 0.63 -32.84
N GLU A 752 2.21 -0.20 -32.80
CA GLU A 752 0.95 0.18 -32.17
C GLU A 752 1.17 0.47 -30.68
N GLU A 753 0.33 1.35 -30.16
CA GLU A 753 0.31 1.67 -28.74
C GLU A 753 -0.30 0.50 -27.97
N THR A 754 0.40 0.06 -26.92
CA THR A 754 0.01 -1.05 -26.06
C THR A 754 -0.10 -0.58 -24.62
N MET A 755 -0.71 -1.40 -23.76
CA MET A 755 -0.75 -1.11 -22.31
C MET A 755 0.63 -0.97 -21.65
N ILE A 756 1.70 -1.46 -22.29
CA ILE A 756 3.08 -1.28 -21.83
C ILE A 756 3.68 0.00 -22.43
N SER A 757 3.45 0.26 -23.72
CA SER A 757 4.09 1.36 -24.43
C SER A 757 3.38 2.72 -24.29
N GLY A 758 2.09 2.75 -23.96
CA GLY A 758 1.36 3.99 -23.68
C GLY A 758 1.94 4.78 -22.51
N GLU A 759 2.62 4.10 -21.57
CA GLU A 759 3.28 4.74 -20.42
C GLU A 759 4.67 5.29 -20.73
N LEU A 760 5.26 4.94 -21.88
CA LEU A 760 6.62 5.38 -22.23
C LEU A 760 6.65 6.82 -22.76
N GLY A 761 5.49 7.41 -23.07
CA GLY A 761 5.38 8.79 -23.56
C GLY A 761 5.91 9.03 -24.99
N HIS A 762 6.19 7.97 -25.75
CA HIS A 762 6.68 8.03 -27.14
C HIS A 762 5.56 7.70 -28.13
N THR A 763 5.24 8.63 -29.03
CA THR A 763 4.33 8.37 -30.17
C THR A 763 5.03 7.62 -31.31
N ASN A 764 6.37 7.63 -31.36
CA ASN A 764 7.18 6.86 -32.30
C ASN A 764 8.32 6.16 -31.55
N ARG A 765 8.39 4.84 -31.64
CA ARG A 765 9.42 4.00 -30.96
C ARG A 765 10.59 3.62 -31.85
N PHE A 766 10.66 4.18 -33.05
CA PHE A 766 11.82 4.15 -33.94
C PHE A 766 12.56 5.48 -33.92
N ASP A 767 13.85 5.46 -34.29
CA ASP A 767 14.71 6.64 -34.24
C ASP A 767 14.86 7.22 -32.81
N VAL A 768 14.79 6.34 -31.81
CA VAL A 768 15.02 6.67 -30.40
C VAL A 768 16.40 6.16 -29.99
N THR A 769 17.16 6.98 -29.25
CA THR A 769 18.45 6.54 -28.69
C THR A 769 18.21 5.50 -27.59
N TRP A 770 19.13 4.54 -27.43
CA TRP A 770 19.05 3.57 -26.33
C TRP A 770 18.98 4.27 -24.96
N ASN A 771 19.76 5.34 -24.74
CA ASN A 771 19.76 6.09 -23.49
C ASN A 771 18.38 6.70 -23.16
N ALA A 772 17.68 7.21 -24.18
CA ALA A 772 16.34 7.75 -24.02
C ALA A 772 15.35 6.63 -23.70
N ALA A 773 15.30 5.58 -24.54
CA ALA A 773 14.42 4.44 -24.35
C ALA A 773 14.59 3.79 -22.97
N HIS A 774 15.82 3.48 -22.58
CA HIS A 774 16.13 2.92 -21.26
C HIS A 774 15.75 3.88 -20.13
N GLY A 775 16.05 5.17 -20.27
CA GLY A 775 15.67 6.18 -19.29
C GLY A 775 14.16 6.32 -19.10
N ASP A 776 13.38 6.21 -20.18
CA ASP A 776 11.91 6.23 -20.12
C ASP A 776 11.34 4.97 -19.48
N ILE A 777 11.91 3.80 -19.79
CA ILE A 777 11.52 2.55 -19.14
C ILE A 777 11.77 2.63 -17.63
N VAL A 778 12.93 3.12 -17.21
CA VAL A 778 13.27 3.26 -15.78
C VAL A 778 12.36 4.27 -15.10
N ARG A 779 12.10 5.43 -15.72
CA ARG A 779 11.21 6.46 -15.16
C ARG A 779 9.77 5.99 -14.99
N ASN A 780 9.26 5.24 -15.97
CA ASN A 780 7.85 4.81 -16.00
C ASN A 780 7.64 3.38 -15.50
N LYS A 781 8.68 2.73 -14.94
CA LYS A 781 8.66 1.35 -14.45
C LYS A 781 7.45 1.06 -13.56
N SER A 782 7.21 1.91 -12.56
CA SER A 782 6.12 1.70 -11.60
C SER A 782 4.74 1.79 -12.25
N GLU A 783 4.57 2.68 -13.22
CA GLU A 783 3.32 2.86 -13.95
C GLU A 783 3.05 1.67 -14.88
N ILE A 784 4.07 1.23 -15.62
CA ILE A 784 4.02 0.03 -16.48
C ILE A 784 3.58 -1.19 -15.67
N LEU A 785 4.21 -1.41 -14.50
CA LEU A 785 3.90 -2.56 -13.64
C LEU A 785 2.51 -2.44 -13.02
N SER A 786 2.15 -1.25 -12.53
CA SER A 786 0.84 -0.98 -11.93
C SER A 786 -0.30 -1.23 -12.91
N LYS A 787 -0.26 -0.64 -14.11
CA LYS A 787 -1.28 -0.84 -15.16
C LYS A 787 -1.34 -2.27 -15.66
N SER A 788 -0.18 -2.90 -15.79
CA SER A 788 -0.05 -4.33 -16.10
C SER A 788 -0.59 -5.25 -15.01
N GLY A 789 -0.91 -4.72 -13.81
CA GLY A 789 -1.30 -5.51 -12.65
C GLY A 789 -0.19 -6.44 -12.17
N LEU A 790 1.07 -6.16 -12.51
CA LEU A 790 2.22 -6.97 -12.16
C LEU A 790 2.91 -6.41 -10.90
N PRO A 791 3.55 -7.26 -10.08
CA PRO A 791 4.27 -6.82 -8.89
C PRO A 791 5.30 -5.72 -9.19
N LEU A 792 5.29 -4.63 -8.40
CA LEU A 792 6.14 -3.45 -8.62
C LEU A 792 7.66 -3.72 -8.49
N ASN A 793 8.03 -4.86 -7.90
CA ASN A 793 9.42 -5.27 -7.73
C ASN A 793 10.01 -5.98 -8.96
N LEU A 794 9.20 -6.32 -9.97
CA LEU A 794 9.71 -6.97 -11.18
C LEU A 794 10.65 -6.03 -11.95
N GLU A 795 11.58 -6.62 -12.70
CA GLU A 795 12.45 -5.88 -13.59
C GLU A 795 11.68 -5.49 -14.86
N VAL A 796 11.83 -4.23 -15.30
CA VAL A 796 11.30 -3.74 -16.58
C VAL A 796 12.47 -3.17 -17.35
N ARG A 797 12.74 -3.74 -18.52
CA ARG A 797 13.89 -3.41 -19.36
C ARG A 797 13.63 -3.77 -20.81
N MET A 798 14.56 -3.44 -21.71
CA MET A 798 14.55 -4.05 -23.04
C MET A 798 14.97 -5.54 -22.94
N PRO A 799 14.56 -6.41 -23.87
CA PRO A 799 15.09 -7.77 -23.94
C PRO A 799 16.61 -7.78 -24.14
N THR A 800 17.30 -8.82 -23.67
CA THR A 800 18.67 -9.15 -24.11
C THR A 800 18.65 -9.66 -25.55
N ALA A 801 19.81 -9.72 -26.21
CA ALA A 801 19.93 -10.25 -27.57
C ALA A 801 19.51 -11.72 -27.66
N ALA A 802 19.82 -12.52 -26.64
CA ALA A 802 19.39 -13.92 -26.56
C ALA A 802 17.87 -14.04 -26.38
N GLU A 803 17.28 -13.28 -25.45
CA GLU A 803 15.83 -13.25 -25.23
C GLU A 803 15.08 -12.80 -26.50
N LEU A 804 15.56 -11.74 -27.15
CA LEU A 804 14.96 -11.24 -28.38
C LEU A 804 15.10 -12.23 -29.54
N ASN A 805 16.25 -12.90 -29.69
CA ASN A 805 16.42 -13.96 -30.69
C ASN A 805 15.38 -15.07 -30.51
N MET A 806 15.20 -15.56 -29.29
CA MET A 806 14.25 -16.63 -28.99
C MET A 806 12.80 -16.17 -29.13
N LEU A 807 12.47 -14.95 -28.70
CA LEU A 807 11.15 -14.36 -28.91
C LEU A 807 10.79 -14.28 -30.40
N LEU A 808 11.71 -13.83 -31.25
CA LEU A 808 11.47 -13.75 -32.69
C LEU A 808 11.34 -15.15 -33.33
N ASN A 809 12.11 -16.13 -32.86
CA ASN A 809 11.93 -17.54 -33.26
C ASN A 809 10.55 -18.08 -32.85
N ARG A 810 10.05 -17.69 -31.67
CA ARG A 810 8.74 -18.06 -31.11
C ARG A 810 7.56 -17.46 -31.87
N MET A 811 7.75 -16.25 -32.39
CA MET A 811 6.74 -15.52 -33.16
C MET A 811 6.71 -15.92 -34.63
N GLU A 812 7.78 -16.53 -35.15
CA GLU A 812 7.91 -16.98 -36.55
C GLU A 812 7.76 -15.83 -37.57
N VAL A 813 8.10 -14.61 -37.15
CA VAL A 813 7.96 -13.40 -37.97
C VAL A 813 9.28 -12.95 -38.59
N GLY A 814 9.17 -12.40 -39.80
CA GLY A 814 10.21 -11.58 -40.43
C GLY A 814 10.02 -10.10 -40.15
N THR A 815 11.07 -9.32 -40.34
CA THR A 815 11.16 -7.86 -40.12
C THR A 815 12.40 -7.28 -40.80
N ASP A 816 12.33 -6.15 -41.47
CA ASP A 816 13.49 -5.46 -42.06
C ASP A 816 14.22 -4.51 -41.09
N THR A 817 13.86 -4.51 -39.79
CA THR A 817 14.39 -3.58 -38.78
C THR A 817 15.13 -4.27 -37.62
N TYR A 818 15.93 -3.47 -36.91
CA TYR A 818 16.62 -3.86 -35.68
C TYR A 818 15.83 -3.40 -34.46
N GLU A 819 16.07 -4.06 -33.32
CA GLU A 819 15.65 -3.55 -32.02
C GLU A 819 16.84 -3.41 -31.06
N TRP A 820 16.76 -2.41 -30.19
CA TRP A 820 17.63 -2.23 -29.03
C TRP A 820 17.52 -3.41 -28.06
N THR A 821 18.65 -3.77 -27.46
CA THR A 821 18.74 -4.76 -26.39
C THR A 821 19.56 -4.22 -25.22
N GLU A 822 19.50 -4.88 -24.07
CA GLU A 822 20.27 -4.49 -22.88
C GLU A 822 21.74 -4.92 -22.94
N ASP A 823 22.08 -5.89 -23.79
CA ASP A 823 23.44 -6.41 -23.89
C ASP A 823 24.44 -5.33 -24.32
N GLU A 824 25.55 -5.26 -23.58
CA GLU A 824 26.64 -4.35 -23.87
C GLU A 824 27.66 -5.01 -24.82
N TYR A 825 28.20 -4.20 -25.74
CA TYR A 825 29.33 -4.54 -26.58
C TYR A 825 30.51 -3.62 -26.27
N ARG A 826 31.66 -4.21 -25.89
CA ARG A 826 32.89 -3.50 -25.52
C ARG A 826 34.06 -4.00 -26.37
N ALA A 827 34.53 -3.21 -27.33
CA ALA A 827 35.72 -3.55 -28.12
C ALA A 827 36.87 -2.54 -28.02
N ASP A 828 36.62 -1.28 -27.63
CA ASP A 828 37.65 -0.22 -27.61
C ASP A 828 37.45 0.81 -26.47
N GLY A 829 36.83 0.40 -25.35
CA GLY A 829 36.62 1.25 -24.16
C GLY A 829 35.31 2.07 -24.15
N ASP A 830 34.67 2.28 -25.31
CA ASP A 830 33.33 2.89 -25.39
C ASP A 830 32.21 1.84 -25.25
N PRO A 831 31.16 2.09 -24.45
CA PRO A 831 30.05 1.17 -24.25
C PRO A 831 29.05 1.25 -25.41
N PHE A 832 29.01 0.23 -26.27
CA PHE A 832 27.99 0.09 -27.31
C PHE A 832 26.87 -0.86 -26.86
N ARG A 833 25.74 -0.85 -27.57
CA ARG A 833 24.62 -1.76 -27.32
C ARG A 833 24.40 -2.69 -28.49
N VAL A 834 24.10 -3.94 -28.18
CA VAL A 834 23.75 -4.94 -29.18
C VAL A 834 22.34 -4.65 -29.70
N ILE A 835 22.14 -4.85 -31.00
CA ILE A 835 20.85 -4.73 -31.68
C ILE A 835 20.58 -6.02 -32.46
N VAL A 836 19.31 -6.46 -32.51
CA VAL A 836 18.93 -7.75 -33.13
C VAL A 836 17.71 -7.63 -34.06
N GLY A 837 17.71 -8.35 -35.20
CA GLY A 837 16.48 -8.76 -35.89
C GLY A 837 16.36 -8.53 -37.41
N GLU A 838 17.29 -7.86 -38.08
CA GLU A 838 17.15 -7.47 -39.50
C GLU A 838 17.04 -8.68 -40.48
N SER A 839 15.86 -8.90 -41.07
CA SER A 839 15.48 -10.07 -41.91
C SER A 839 16.08 -10.09 -43.29
N VAL A 840 16.27 -8.92 -43.91
CA VAL A 840 17.05 -8.81 -45.15
C VAL A 840 18.48 -9.30 -44.95
N ALA A 841 18.98 -9.25 -43.71
CA ALA A 841 20.32 -9.67 -43.33
C ALA A 841 20.33 -10.70 -42.19
N GLY A 842 19.37 -11.64 -42.16
CA GLY A 842 19.40 -12.83 -41.29
C GLY A 842 18.34 -12.99 -40.21
N GLY A 843 17.45 -12.02 -40.07
CA GLY A 843 16.24 -12.09 -39.25
C GLY A 843 16.56 -12.18 -37.78
N ALA A 844 15.84 -13.05 -37.08
CA ALA A 844 16.07 -13.33 -35.65
C ALA A 844 17.54 -13.63 -35.30
N ALA A 845 18.35 -14.14 -36.23
CA ALA A 845 19.77 -14.45 -35.99
C ALA A 845 20.71 -13.24 -36.09
N ARG A 846 20.28 -12.15 -36.72
CA ARG A 846 21.16 -11.03 -37.04
C ARG A 846 21.35 -10.14 -35.82
N ALA A 847 22.56 -10.15 -35.27
CA ALA A 847 23.02 -9.18 -34.29
C ALA A 847 24.06 -8.22 -34.90
N SER A 848 24.11 -7.01 -34.37
CA SER A 848 25.11 -5.97 -34.62
C SER A 848 25.24 -5.11 -33.36
N TRP A 849 26.10 -4.09 -33.35
CA TRP A 849 26.16 -3.08 -32.30
C TRP A 849 25.95 -1.67 -32.84
N ARG A 850 25.50 -0.78 -31.95
CA ARG A 850 25.31 0.67 -32.19
C ARG A 850 25.64 1.47 -30.93
N HIS A 851 26.01 2.73 -31.14
CA HIS A 851 26.33 3.63 -30.03
C HIS A 851 25.03 4.04 -29.33
N PRO A 852 24.92 3.92 -27.99
CA PRO A 852 23.65 4.08 -27.28
C PRO A 852 23.07 5.49 -27.34
N SER A 853 23.90 6.50 -27.59
CA SER A 853 23.49 7.90 -27.75
C SER A 853 23.15 8.32 -29.19
N ARG A 854 23.19 7.39 -30.15
CA ARG A 854 22.83 7.69 -31.55
C ARG A 854 21.52 7.01 -31.89
N SER A 855 20.58 7.76 -32.45
CA SER A 855 19.35 7.21 -32.99
C SER A 855 19.56 6.72 -34.42
N PHE A 856 18.72 5.77 -34.84
CA PHE A 856 18.73 5.24 -36.19
C PHE A 856 17.29 4.91 -36.58
N ALA A 857 16.86 5.37 -37.76
CA ALA A 857 15.50 5.15 -38.26
C ALA A 857 15.11 3.67 -38.48
N LEU A 858 16.08 2.75 -38.50
CA LEU A 858 15.86 1.30 -38.61
C LEU A 858 15.96 0.57 -37.27
N VAL A 859 16.13 1.29 -36.16
CA VAL A 859 16.27 0.69 -34.82
C VAL A 859 15.11 1.15 -33.96
N GLY A 860 14.26 0.19 -33.58
CA GLY A 860 13.17 0.37 -32.63
C GLY A 860 13.48 -0.24 -31.27
N PHE A 861 12.48 -0.32 -30.39
CA PHE A 861 12.59 -1.06 -29.13
C PHE A 861 11.23 -1.55 -28.64
N ARG A 862 11.26 -2.66 -27.90
CA ARG A 862 10.14 -3.19 -27.13
C ARG A 862 10.54 -3.35 -25.68
N VAL A 863 9.53 -3.43 -24.82
CA VAL A 863 9.72 -3.58 -23.38
C VAL A 863 9.38 -5.00 -22.96
N ALA A 864 10.22 -5.55 -22.08
CA ALA A 864 9.99 -6.81 -21.39
C ALA A 864 9.91 -6.56 -19.88
N VAL A 865 8.88 -7.12 -19.26
CA VAL A 865 8.75 -7.29 -17.81
C VAL A 865 9.22 -8.68 -17.46
N VAL A 866 10.31 -8.80 -16.71
CA VAL A 866 10.88 -10.10 -16.32
C VAL A 866 10.10 -10.63 -15.13
N LEU A 867 9.39 -11.75 -15.34
CA LEU A 867 8.59 -12.40 -14.31
C LEU A 867 9.47 -13.26 -13.38
N GLY A 868 10.53 -13.85 -13.93
CA GLY A 868 11.56 -14.63 -13.22
C GLY A 868 12.45 -15.41 -14.20
N THR A 869 13.65 -15.80 -13.75
CA THR A 869 14.65 -16.55 -14.54
C THR A 869 15.11 -17.80 -13.82
#